data_AF-A0A5N5QTU8-F1
#
_entry.id   AF-A0A5N5QTU8-F1
#
_cell.length_a   1.000
_cell.length_b   1.000
_cell.length_c   1.000
_cell.angle_alpha   90.00
_cell.angle_beta   90.00
_cell.angle_gamma   90.00
#
_symmetry.space_group_name_H-M   'P 1'
#
loop_
_entity.id
_entity.type
_entity.pdbx_description
1 polymer ?
#
loop_
_entity_poly.entity_id
_entity_poly.type
_entity_poly.pdbx_seq_one_letter_code
_entity_poly.pdbx_strand_id
1 'polypeptide(L)'
;MPPQLQPKFISTYEKLLQSPAIIPPAEKRFWDDVFCLAPDVFWLHNKLSALGREGLLGTHQHVVTAIFAAAKVEFGTVQEKPQKETPLSGASSGSTQVPPAGSSFVEVEAITTLRRINAGRTLHIVSQTILSVPGITGWEIMDVLAGGVGVSDTVFTELIDSLANTMGNESESSEMRHCTLQLALVLACGLGQLSPGAYFLNQDIFPAILSLIRSPATSRYSFEAFLLLSVLANYHRADAGSLNPYLKHIRETRDESLMHGLLWVTRFACARSVKEYRDLHDDTPPSFTSTVSSIFSAFRPTPTPPPMKAIFSKQPIEASVILLSFFLLLSQNQAFRAMFAETIHPDPIESQSSRPSSPKLQATRSSSGTPRNAGTSLGSPRARPSSLIMAGRSSSIASVMQKAQTQVQFHQNICCAPELVSLASYVLAHAGTATAGAAEVDTKARGGVGRAEAYACLVLDILGQCVADGDIMRAMCSPPVKGGVVVWLCRQRVPLLPLRTEPAPLICSVLDVCTLYLRHNLSKKLDCRAYLLRGFALQGALGGGSTAVETVVAEAVTVLDLAVACADGFLPSPESVHQLVAAQYEMVRASPTLRAINKQQQKGKHSQGLQSLLVTIEFYEDQLEGTKSADDVMRVLAREIERDGVHGVSAREREEPGIISGTGDIAFVRWACADGLALMSTPSEFQTPVAPIERLPGFEMSFWIATMNSKSLFALPFIFQVARGAVVLSAPAQTFDGVGGSGAWWPHDLYQFPESVRQNVSNLLFSEQGLGLSSYRYNLGGGGLGVSNPTRAPETFYVSQGVYNWSADAQGIYFLKAAADRGVPQLTAFVNSGPYDFTTNGYSCGGVFKNGTEAAYGQYIADTLGHIINDLKIPISYISPFNEPDSTFGPVPCGQEGMQTTPYQRAAVIEGVYDKLAAKGLKVGIMADESSNLGQAQSEYATWLPKVLDKVAVLCHHTYDFPTDANYLSYVNYAKSIAPTKQTWMSEVCCSVGAADASDRKWSGGYDPTIRGGLHFASMMMQSFIVVQEPHYDFWTLLSSIFYFLPQDGLIYYDPAFATNGNYQLYITKHYWTMKHFGNFVKPGTVRHAVDGSSTRILAVESATTFALLAINAYTTQTTIPVSFQNTSLVLQPTHVYRTSTSEDFASVSLPTFSNGSWSLVLAPTSLTTWVFSKSS
;
A
#
# COMPACT_ATOMS: atom_id res chain seq x y z
N MET A 1 25.29 -23.70 5.09
CA MET A 1 24.94 -24.82 4.19
C MET A 1 25.99 -25.92 4.33
N PRO A 2 25.62 -27.20 4.23
CA PRO A 2 26.61 -28.24 3.92
C PRO A 2 27.27 -27.94 2.56
N PRO A 3 28.55 -28.25 2.34
CA PRO A 3 29.27 -27.99 1.08
C PRO A 3 28.64 -28.63 -0.18
N GLN A 4 27.68 -29.53 -0.02
CA GLN A 4 27.12 -30.36 -1.09
C GLN A 4 25.88 -29.76 -1.79
N LEU A 5 25.36 -28.61 -1.35
CA LEU A 5 24.13 -28.00 -1.91
C LEU A 5 24.23 -26.47 -2.13
N GLN A 6 25.40 -25.99 -2.53
CA GLN A 6 25.59 -24.59 -2.86
C GLN A 6 25.21 -24.32 -4.33
N PRO A 7 24.37 -23.31 -4.65
CA PRO A 7 24.06 -22.95 -6.02
C PRO A 7 25.32 -22.70 -6.85
N LYS A 8 25.32 -23.10 -8.13
CA LYS A 8 26.47 -22.90 -9.03
C LYS A 8 26.94 -21.45 -9.04
N PHE A 9 26.01 -20.49 -9.01
CA PHE A 9 26.30 -19.05 -8.87
C PHE A 9 27.16 -18.78 -7.64
N ILE A 10 26.67 -19.15 -6.45
CA ILE A 10 27.35 -18.91 -5.18
C ILE A 10 28.73 -19.58 -5.21
N SER A 11 28.83 -20.82 -5.71
CA SER A 11 30.11 -21.53 -5.80
C SER A 11 31.13 -20.82 -6.70
N THR A 12 30.68 -20.18 -7.78
CA THR A 12 31.56 -19.48 -8.72
C THR A 12 32.07 -18.17 -8.12
N TYR A 13 31.17 -17.37 -7.53
CA TYR A 13 31.58 -16.13 -6.86
C TYR A 13 32.36 -16.38 -5.59
N GLU A 14 32.09 -17.47 -4.85
CA GLU A 14 32.94 -17.86 -3.74
C GLU A 14 34.34 -18.18 -4.17
N LYS A 15 34.51 -18.95 -5.27
CA LYS A 15 35.83 -19.21 -5.83
C LYS A 15 36.51 -17.91 -6.24
N LEU A 16 35.82 -17.00 -6.93
CA LEU A 16 36.40 -15.71 -7.31
C LEU A 16 36.84 -14.88 -6.09
N LEU A 17 36.03 -14.85 -5.04
CA LEU A 17 36.23 -14.05 -3.82
C LEU A 17 36.92 -14.82 -2.68
N GLN A 18 37.46 -16.02 -2.94
CA GLN A 18 38.01 -16.88 -1.89
C GLN A 18 39.36 -16.36 -1.36
N SER A 19 40.16 -15.76 -2.23
CA SER A 19 41.50 -15.30 -1.91
C SER A 19 41.89 -14.12 -2.78
N PRO A 20 42.64 -13.15 -2.24
CA PRO A 20 43.15 -12.01 -3.02
C PRO A 20 44.18 -12.42 -4.08
N ALA A 21 44.75 -13.63 -4.00
CA ALA A 21 45.69 -14.11 -5.02
C ALA A 21 45.02 -14.64 -6.30
N ILE A 22 43.68 -14.67 -6.35
CA ILE A 22 42.94 -15.25 -7.45
C ILE A 22 42.96 -14.32 -8.66
N ILE A 23 43.29 -14.89 -9.81
CA ILE A 23 43.26 -14.22 -11.10
C ILE A 23 41.91 -14.56 -11.76
N PRO A 24 41.00 -13.59 -11.93
CA PRO A 24 39.72 -13.82 -12.60
C PRO A 24 39.94 -14.32 -14.04
N PRO A 25 39.13 -15.28 -14.54
CA PRO A 25 39.26 -15.77 -15.91
C PRO A 25 39.04 -14.65 -16.94
N ALA A 26 39.90 -14.58 -17.96
CA ALA A 26 39.74 -13.64 -19.08
C ALA A 26 38.83 -14.19 -20.20
N GLU A 27 38.47 -15.47 -20.15
CA GLU A 27 37.69 -16.13 -21.19
C GLU A 27 36.22 -15.68 -21.18
N LYS A 28 35.72 -15.20 -22.33
CA LYS A 28 34.30 -14.78 -22.48
C LYS A 28 33.33 -15.89 -22.08
N ARG A 29 33.63 -17.15 -22.43
CA ARG A 29 32.78 -18.30 -22.14
C ARG A 29 32.55 -18.50 -20.64
N PHE A 30 33.54 -18.22 -19.79
CA PHE A 30 33.37 -18.30 -18.34
C PHE A 30 32.31 -17.31 -17.86
N TRP A 31 32.38 -16.07 -18.33
CA TRP A 31 31.43 -15.02 -17.94
C TRP A 31 30.04 -15.23 -18.55
N ASP A 32 29.95 -15.75 -19.78
CA ASP A 32 28.69 -16.19 -20.38
C ASP A 32 27.98 -17.23 -19.49
N ASP A 33 28.74 -18.22 -18.99
CA ASP A 33 28.21 -19.25 -18.08
C ASP A 33 27.83 -18.68 -16.71
N VAL A 34 28.56 -17.66 -16.22
CA VAL A 34 28.23 -16.95 -14.96
C VAL A 34 26.91 -16.20 -15.10
N PHE A 35 26.72 -15.44 -16.17
CA PHE A 35 25.52 -14.63 -16.37
C PHE A 35 24.31 -15.46 -16.83
N CYS A 36 24.50 -16.70 -17.28
CA CYS A 36 23.40 -17.65 -17.43
C CYS A 36 22.73 -18.01 -16.08
N LEU A 37 23.40 -17.74 -14.95
CA LEU A 37 22.90 -18.04 -13.61
C LEU A 37 22.29 -16.79 -12.98
N ALA A 38 21.08 -16.92 -12.42
CA ALA A 38 20.46 -15.84 -11.67
C ALA A 38 21.28 -15.51 -10.40
N PRO A 39 21.72 -14.25 -10.21
CA PRO A 39 22.62 -13.90 -9.13
C PRO A 39 21.91 -13.88 -7.78
N ASP A 40 22.52 -14.52 -6.76
CA ASP A 40 22.14 -14.35 -5.35
C ASP A 40 22.52 -12.97 -4.83
N VAL A 41 21.56 -12.06 -4.96
CA VAL A 41 21.71 -10.63 -4.68
C VAL A 41 22.08 -10.40 -3.22
N PHE A 42 21.36 -11.06 -2.32
CA PHE A 42 21.57 -10.94 -0.88
C PHE A 42 22.90 -11.55 -0.47
N TRP A 43 23.21 -12.75 -0.99
CA TRP A 43 24.46 -13.41 -0.70
C TRP A 43 25.65 -12.60 -1.24
N LEU A 44 25.59 -12.13 -2.49
CA LEU A 44 26.67 -11.38 -3.11
C LEU A 44 26.90 -10.04 -2.40
N HIS A 45 25.83 -9.31 -2.08
CA HIS A 45 25.89 -8.08 -1.29
C HIS A 45 26.58 -8.31 0.06
N ASN A 46 26.16 -9.33 0.81
CA ASN A 46 26.75 -9.66 2.11
C ASN A 46 28.20 -10.09 1.99
N LYS A 47 28.53 -10.87 0.95
CA LYS A 47 29.90 -11.36 0.71
C LYS A 47 30.83 -10.20 0.39
N LEU A 48 30.43 -9.29 -0.49
CA LEU A 48 31.20 -8.10 -0.84
C LEU A 48 31.28 -7.11 0.34
N SER A 49 30.18 -6.91 1.07
CA SER A 49 30.16 -6.04 2.26
C SER A 49 31.09 -6.54 3.37
N ALA A 50 31.18 -7.87 3.55
CA ALA A 50 32.05 -8.50 4.53
C ALA A 50 33.56 -8.32 4.24
N LEU A 51 33.93 -8.00 2.99
CA LEU A 51 35.31 -7.63 2.65
C LEU A 51 35.72 -6.29 3.28
N GLY A 52 34.74 -5.42 3.60
CA GLY A 52 34.98 -4.09 4.09
C GLY A 52 35.80 -3.23 3.11
N ARG A 53 36.25 -2.07 3.59
CA ARG A 53 37.02 -1.12 2.77
C ARG A 53 38.35 -1.73 2.28
N GLU A 54 39.11 -2.38 3.16
CA GLU A 54 40.43 -2.96 2.83
C GLU A 54 40.35 -4.10 1.80
N GLY A 55 39.25 -4.86 1.81
CA GLY A 55 39.04 -5.91 0.82
C GLY A 55 38.56 -5.34 -0.52
N LEU A 56 37.56 -4.47 -0.52
CA LEU A 56 36.98 -3.91 -1.75
C LEU A 56 37.93 -2.97 -2.51
N LEU A 57 38.66 -2.11 -1.78
CA LEU A 57 39.57 -1.11 -2.37
C LEU A 57 41.04 -1.55 -2.33
N GLY A 58 41.33 -2.78 -1.92
CA GLY A 58 42.68 -3.26 -1.74
C GLY A 58 42.82 -4.71 -2.17
N THR A 59 42.76 -5.64 -1.23
CA THR A 59 43.18 -7.03 -1.47
C THR A 59 42.36 -7.76 -2.54
N HIS A 60 41.07 -7.44 -2.73
CA HIS A 60 40.20 -8.08 -3.71
C HIS A 60 39.77 -7.13 -4.84
N GLN A 61 40.38 -5.93 -4.94
CA GLN A 61 40.01 -4.91 -5.93
C GLN A 61 39.99 -5.46 -7.34
N HIS A 62 41.07 -6.11 -7.78
CA HIS A 62 41.19 -6.67 -9.15
C HIS A 62 40.11 -7.70 -9.48
N VAL A 63 39.62 -8.45 -8.49
CA VAL A 63 38.51 -9.40 -8.67
C VAL A 63 37.19 -8.66 -8.85
N VAL A 64 36.93 -7.66 -8.01
CA VAL A 64 35.72 -6.84 -8.07
C VAL A 64 35.66 -6.06 -9.38
N THR A 65 36.78 -5.48 -9.81
CA THR A 65 36.92 -4.82 -11.11
C THR A 65 36.62 -5.77 -12.26
N ALA A 66 37.13 -7.00 -12.23
CA ALA A 66 36.87 -7.98 -13.29
C ALA A 66 35.40 -8.40 -13.37
N ILE A 67 34.74 -8.60 -12.21
CA ILE A 67 33.31 -8.89 -12.15
C ILE A 67 32.50 -7.74 -12.76
N PHE A 68 32.82 -6.49 -12.39
CA PHE A 68 32.15 -5.31 -12.91
C PHE A 68 32.35 -5.15 -14.42
N ALA A 69 33.59 -5.28 -14.91
CA ALA A 69 33.93 -5.18 -16.32
C ALA A 69 33.20 -6.23 -17.17
N ALA A 70 33.17 -7.50 -16.72
CA ALA A 70 32.47 -8.57 -17.41
C ALA A 70 30.95 -8.33 -17.45
N ALA A 71 30.36 -7.89 -16.34
CA ALA A 71 28.93 -7.61 -16.27
C ALA A 71 28.55 -6.40 -17.14
N LYS A 72 29.40 -5.36 -17.20
CA LYS A 72 29.21 -4.20 -18.09
C LYS A 72 29.17 -4.61 -19.55
N VAL A 73 30.11 -5.45 -19.98
CA VAL A 73 30.19 -5.93 -21.36
C VAL A 73 28.95 -6.74 -21.73
N GLU A 74 28.54 -7.69 -20.90
CA GLU A 74 27.35 -8.52 -21.19
C GLU A 74 26.07 -7.68 -21.19
N PHE A 75 25.92 -6.75 -20.23
CA PHE A 75 24.78 -5.84 -20.15
C PHE A 75 24.59 -4.98 -21.41
N GLY A 76 25.69 -4.45 -21.95
CA GLY A 76 25.70 -3.57 -23.12
C GLY A 76 25.52 -4.26 -24.48
N THR A 77 25.29 -5.58 -24.53
CA THR A 77 25.08 -6.30 -25.79
C THR A 77 23.75 -5.90 -26.45
N VAL A 78 23.78 -5.45 -27.72
CA VAL A 78 22.59 -4.99 -28.46
C VAL A 78 21.90 -6.17 -29.15
N GLN A 79 20.56 -6.28 -29.03
CA GLN A 79 19.77 -7.19 -29.86
C GLN A 79 19.74 -6.68 -31.32
N GLU A 80 20.26 -7.45 -32.26
CA GLU A 80 20.08 -7.16 -33.69
C GLU A 80 18.60 -7.32 -34.07
N LYS A 81 17.98 -6.29 -34.64
CA LYS A 81 16.62 -6.38 -35.18
C LYS A 81 16.57 -7.46 -36.28
N PRO A 82 15.46 -8.22 -36.40
CA PRO A 82 15.26 -9.08 -37.56
C PRO A 82 15.30 -8.21 -38.82
N GLN A 83 16.28 -8.44 -39.70
CA GLN A 83 16.30 -7.80 -41.00
C GLN A 83 15.03 -8.21 -41.75
N LYS A 84 14.21 -7.23 -42.15
CA LYS A 84 13.17 -7.44 -43.16
C LYS A 84 13.86 -7.88 -44.45
N GLU A 85 13.75 -9.17 -44.79
CA GLU A 85 14.18 -9.66 -46.09
C GLU A 85 13.40 -8.93 -47.19
N THR A 86 14.13 -8.18 -48.02
CA THR A 86 13.65 -7.68 -49.32
C THR A 86 13.38 -8.86 -50.26
N PRO A 87 12.27 -8.88 -51.02
CA PRO A 87 12.01 -9.95 -51.96
C PRO A 87 12.93 -9.81 -53.18
N LEU A 88 13.87 -10.74 -53.35
CA LEU A 88 14.65 -10.89 -54.57
C LEU A 88 13.92 -11.79 -55.56
N SER A 89 13.54 -11.21 -56.69
CA SER A 89 13.09 -11.90 -57.90
C SER A 89 14.27 -12.59 -58.60
N GLY A 90 14.12 -13.86 -58.99
CA GLY A 90 15.02 -14.47 -59.99
C GLY A 90 15.15 -15.99 -59.87
N ALA A 91 14.75 -16.71 -60.92
CA ALA A 91 14.67 -18.16 -61.02
C ALA A 91 16.02 -18.91 -61.09
N SER A 92 16.08 -20.15 -60.60
CA SER A 92 16.16 -21.39 -61.41
C SER A 92 16.78 -22.59 -60.65
N SER A 93 16.13 -23.74 -60.86
CA SER A 93 16.50 -25.16 -60.63
C SER A 93 17.85 -25.53 -59.99
N GLY A 94 17.79 -26.33 -58.93
CA GLY A 94 18.90 -27.18 -58.47
C GLY A 94 18.56 -27.89 -57.17
N SER A 95 18.79 -29.19 -57.10
CA SER A 95 18.41 -30.08 -56.00
C SER A 95 19.19 -29.86 -54.69
N THR A 96 18.66 -30.50 -53.65
CA THR A 96 19.34 -31.09 -52.47
C THR A 96 19.31 -30.30 -51.14
N GLN A 97 18.74 -30.99 -50.13
CA GLN A 97 18.77 -30.77 -48.67
C GLN A 97 17.93 -29.64 -48.07
N VAL A 98 16.87 -30.06 -47.36
CA VAL A 98 16.14 -29.29 -46.35
C VAL A 98 16.99 -29.27 -45.06
N PRO A 99 17.41 -28.11 -44.53
CA PRO A 99 17.93 -28.03 -43.17
C PRO A 99 16.76 -27.89 -42.17
N PRO A 100 16.84 -28.50 -40.97
CA PRO A 100 15.90 -28.20 -39.89
C PRO A 100 16.39 -26.96 -39.13
N ALA A 101 15.52 -25.97 -38.87
CA ALA A 101 15.47 -25.20 -37.61
C ALA A 101 14.73 -23.86 -37.77
N GLY A 102 13.58 -23.74 -37.12
CA GLY A 102 13.05 -22.47 -36.61
C GLY A 102 13.22 -22.34 -35.08
N SER A 103 13.85 -23.32 -34.41
CA SER A 103 13.96 -23.39 -32.94
C SER A 103 15.27 -22.82 -32.40
N SER A 104 16.37 -22.86 -33.16
CA SER A 104 17.69 -22.43 -32.67
C SER A 104 17.84 -20.91 -32.53
N PHE A 105 17.15 -20.13 -33.38
CA PHE A 105 17.26 -18.66 -33.34
C PHE A 105 16.55 -18.06 -32.11
N VAL A 106 15.36 -18.59 -31.79
CA VAL A 106 14.55 -18.17 -30.63
C VAL A 106 15.23 -18.54 -29.29
N GLU A 107 15.89 -19.70 -29.24
CA GLU A 107 16.60 -20.17 -28.04
C GLU A 107 17.86 -19.33 -27.74
N VAL A 108 18.60 -18.91 -28.78
CA VAL A 108 19.78 -18.04 -28.64
C VAL A 108 19.41 -16.62 -28.19
N GLU A 109 18.27 -16.10 -28.66
CA GLU A 109 17.75 -14.78 -28.28
C GLU A 109 17.29 -14.75 -26.80
N ALA A 110 16.63 -15.82 -26.34
CA ALA A 110 16.20 -15.96 -24.95
C ALA A 110 17.38 -16.06 -23.97
N ILE A 111 18.41 -16.84 -24.31
CA ILE A 111 19.63 -16.98 -23.48
C ILE A 111 20.40 -15.65 -23.39
N THR A 112 20.47 -14.89 -24.48
CA THR A 112 21.14 -13.58 -24.51
C THR A 112 20.39 -12.57 -23.63
N THR A 113 19.05 -12.55 -23.71
CA THR A 113 18.21 -11.70 -22.86
C THR A 113 18.38 -12.03 -21.37
N LEU A 114 18.41 -13.31 -21.01
CA LEU A 114 18.62 -13.77 -19.64
C LEU A 114 19.97 -13.32 -19.08
N ARG A 115 21.04 -13.47 -19.85
CA ARG A 115 22.40 -13.05 -19.46
C ARG A 115 22.48 -11.55 -19.21
N ARG A 116 21.90 -10.73 -20.08
CA ARG A 116 21.85 -9.26 -19.92
C ARG A 116 21.17 -8.84 -18.61
N ILE A 117 20.04 -9.46 -18.28
CA ILE A 117 19.30 -9.19 -17.02
C ILE A 117 20.15 -9.56 -15.80
N ASN A 118 20.77 -10.74 -15.79
CA ASN A 118 21.60 -11.19 -14.68
C ASN A 118 22.90 -10.39 -14.55
N ALA A 119 23.46 -9.92 -15.66
CA ALA A 119 24.58 -8.99 -15.68
C ALA A 119 24.17 -7.62 -15.09
N GLY A 120 23.01 -7.09 -15.48
CA GLY A 120 22.45 -5.86 -14.90
C GLY A 120 22.24 -5.95 -13.38
N ARG A 121 21.72 -7.09 -12.89
CA ARG A 121 21.61 -7.38 -11.45
C ARG A 121 22.96 -7.41 -10.75
N THR A 122 23.96 -8.03 -11.37
CA THR A 122 25.32 -8.09 -10.84
C THR A 122 25.93 -6.68 -10.75
N LEU A 123 25.77 -5.85 -11.79
CA LEU A 123 26.19 -4.46 -11.79
C LEU A 123 25.55 -3.68 -10.64
N HIS A 124 24.23 -3.83 -10.45
CA HIS A 124 23.50 -3.17 -9.38
C HIS A 124 24.10 -3.48 -7.99
N ILE A 125 24.26 -4.76 -7.65
CA ILE A 125 24.79 -5.18 -6.34
C ILE A 125 26.22 -4.70 -6.11
N VAL A 126 27.07 -4.86 -7.12
CA VAL A 126 28.49 -4.49 -7.04
C VAL A 126 28.61 -2.97 -6.86
N SER A 127 27.91 -2.19 -7.68
CA SER A 127 27.87 -0.73 -7.55
C SER A 127 27.32 -0.30 -6.19
N GLN A 128 26.19 -0.85 -5.76
CA GLN A 128 25.59 -0.50 -4.46
C GLN A 128 26.54 -0.79 -3.30
N THR A 129 27.23 -1.93 -3.30
CA THR A 129 28.13 -2.32 -2.22
C THR A 129 29.36 -1.41 -2.16
N ILE A 130 29.93 -1.06 -3.31
CA ILE A 130 31.11 -0.18 -3.39
C ILE A 130 30.73 1.25 -2.99
N LEU A 131 29.60 1.76 -3.49
CA LEU A 131 29.13 3.12 -3.19
C LEU A 131 28.67 3.27 -1.74
N SER A 132 28.37 2.17 -1.04
CA SER A 132 28.03 2.16 0.38
C SER A 132 29.26 2.18 1.31
N VAL A 133 30.48 2.12 0.76
CA VAL A 133 31.71 2.18 1.57
C VAL A 133 31.84 3.57 2.22
N PRO A 134 31.90 3.65 3.57
CA PRO A 134 31.96 4.95 4.25
C PRO A 134 33.18 5.76 3.82
N GLY A 135 32.94 7.01 3.42
CA GLY A 135 33.99 7.96 3.02
C GLY A 135 34.76 7.55 1.77
N ILE A 136 34.17 6.77 0.87
CA ILE A 136 34.78 6.45 -0.43
C ILE A 136 34.92 7.73 -1.29
N THR A 137 36.06 7.87 -1.95
CA THR A 137 36.37 9.04 -2.79
C THR A 137 36.13 8.73 -4.27
N GLY A 138 35.97 9.78 -5.09
CA GLY A 138 35.72 9.62 -6.53
C GLY A 138 36.82 8.83 -7.27
N TRP A 139 38.09 9.04 -6.92
CA TRP A 139 39.19 8.31 -7.55
C TRP A 139 39.22 6.83 -7.14
N GLU A 140 38.86 6.49 -5.90
CA GLU A 140 38.74 5.09 -5.45
C GLU A 140 37.61 4.36 -6.17
N ILE A 141 36.49 5.03 -6.42
CA ILE A 141 35.40 4.48 -7.23
C ILE A 141 35.88 4.20 -8.66
N MET A 142 36.59 5.15 -9.27
CA MET A 142 37.17 4.95 -10.60
C MET A 142 38.19 3.81 -10.62
N ASP A 143 39.01 3.70 -9.59
CA ASP A 143 40.04 2.67 -9.50
C ASP A 143 39.43 1.27 -9.35
N VAL A 144 38.36 1.11 -8.55
CA VAL A 144 37.70 -0.20 -8.35
C VAL A 144 36.73 -0.56 -9.48
N LEU A 145 35.90 0.38 -9.95
CA LEU A 145 34.91 0.08 -10.98
C LEU A 145 35.50 0.07 -12.39
N ALA A 146 36.43 0.97 -12.71
CA ALA A 146 37.03 1.07 -14.04
C ALA A 146 38.38 0.35 -14.15
N GLY A 147 39.01 -0.04 -13.05
CA GLY A 147 40.36 -0.65 -13.07
C GLY A 147 41.47 0.38 -13.23
N GLY A 148 41.20 1.64 -12.89
CA GLY A 148 42.17 2.72 -12.92
C GLY A 148 41.57 4.03 -13.41
N VAL A 149 42.10 5.16 -12.92
CA VAL A 149 41.68 6.50 -13.33
C VAL A 149 41.91 6.72 -14.84
N GLY A 150 43.00 6.18 -15.41
CA GLY A 150 43.35 6.36 -16.83
C GLY A 150 42.43 5.69 -17.84
N VAL A 151 41.55 4.78 -17.40
CA VAL A 151 40.54 4.10 -18.25
C VAL A 151 39.11 4.44 -17.85
N SER A 152 38.93 5.27 -16.80
CA SER A 152 37.63 5.62 -16.25
C SER A 152 36.71 6.35 -17.23
N ASP A 153 37.27 7.24 -18.07
CA ASP A 153 36.52 7.95 -19.10
C ASP A 153 35.80 6.98 -20.04
N THR A 154 36.53 6.00 -20.58
CA THR A 154 35.96 4.99 -21.49
C THR A 154 34.90 4.14 -20.78
N VAL A 155 35.22 3.63 -19.58
CA VAL A 155 34.34 2.69 -18.87
C VAL A 155 33.01 3.34 -18.49
N PHE A 156 33.05 4.54 -17.89
CA PHE A 156 31.83 5.21 -17.46
C PHE A 156 31.04 5.77 -18.64
N THR A 157 31.68 6.30 -19.69
CA THR A 157 30.97 6.76 -20.90
C THR A 157 30.20 5.60 -21.53
N GLU A 158 30.85 4.45 -21.77
CA GLU A 158 30.20 3.26 -22.34
C GLU A 158 29.07 2.71 -21.44
N LEU A 159 29.22 2.82 -20.12
CA LEU A 159 28.19 2.41 -19.17
C LEU A 159 26.97 3.33 -19.26
N ILE A 160 27.15 4.65 -19.19
CA ILE A 160 26.03 5.60 -19.31
C ILE A 160 25.36 5.48 -20.68
N ASP A 161 26.13 5.23 -21.75
CA ASP A 161 25.62 4.94 -23.10
C ASP A 161 24.70 3.72 -23.08
N SER A 162 25.13 2.64 -22.43
CA SER A 162 24.36 1.40 -22.32
C SER A 162 23.08 1.59 -21.50
N LEU A 163 23.13 2.39 -20.42
CA LEU A 163 21.97 2.73 -19.61
C LEU A 163 20.95 3.53 -20.42
N ALA A 164 21.40 4.58 -21.11
CA ALA A 164 20.55 5.46 -21.91
C ALA A 164 19.85 4.69 -23.04
N ASN A 165 20.62 3.90 -23.79
CA ASN A 165 20.11 3.10 -24.90
C ASN A 165 19.09 2.06 -24.43
N THR A 166 19.37 1.36 -23.33
CA THR A 166 18.46 0.31 -22.82
C THR A 166 17.18 0.91 -22.22
N MET A 167 17.28 1.98 -21.43
CA MET A 167 16.11 2.67 -20.87
C MET A 167 15.20 3.27 -21.95
N GLY A 168 15.80 3.86 -22.99
CA GLY A 168 15.08 4.53 -24.07
C GLY A 168 14.53 3.60 -25.15
N ASN A 169 14.97 2.34 -25.20
CA ASN A 169 14.53 1.41 -26.24
C ASN A 169 13.17 0.79 -25.93
N GLU A 170 12.12 1.23 -26.62
CA GLU A 170 10.76 0.70 -26.45
C GLU A 170 10.59 -0.75 -26.91
N SER A 171 11.55 -1.32 -27.66
CA SER A 171 11.54 -2.74 -28.01
C SER A 171 12.10 -3.65 -26.90
N GLU A 172 12.78 -3.08 -25.90
CA GLU A 172 13.26 -3.84 -24.74
C GLU A 172 12.10 -4.16 -23.79
N SER A 173 12.22 -5.27 -23.06
CA SER A 173 11.20 -5.65 -22.07
C SER A 173 11.08 -4.61 -20.95
N SER A 174 9.87 -4.47 -20.40
CA SER A 174 9.63 -3.51 -19.31
C SER A 174 10.49 -3.79 -18.08
N GLU A 175 10.83 -5.06 -17.86
CA GLU A 175 11.70 -5.57 -16.80
C GLU A 175 13.15 -5.15 -17.01
N MET A 176 13.67 -5.24 -18.24
CA MET A 176 15.04 -4.81 -18.57
C MET A 176 15.18 -3.28 -18.45
N ARG A 177 14.17 -2.56 -18.93
CA ARG A 177 14.11 -1.10 -18.83
C ARG A 177 14.03 -0.63 -17.37
N HIS A 178 13.25 -1.33 -16.53
CA HIS A 178 13.15 -1.04 -15.09
C HIS A 178 14.45 -1.39 -14.34
N CYS A 179 15.03 -2.56 -14.57
CA CYS A 179 16.33 -2.95 -14.00
C CYS A 179 17.42 -1.91 -14.33
N THR A 180 17.39 -1.36 -15.54
CA THR A 180 18.32 -0.32 -15.98
C THR A 180 18.07 1.01 -15.27
N LEU A 181 16.80 1.40 -15.11
CA LEU A 181 16.42 2.61 -14.35
C LEU A 181 16.93 2.54 -12.90
N GLN A 182 16.75 1.39 -12.23
CA GLN A 182 17.21 1.20 -10.85
C GLN A 182 18.75 1.24 -10.76
N LEU A 183 19.47 0.64 -11.71
CA LEU A 183 20.93 0.74 -11.80
C LEU A 183 21.38 2.20 -11.99
N ALA A 184 20.74 2.95 -12.89
CA ALA A 184 21.04 4.36 -13.11
C ALA A 184 20.80 5.19 -11.84
N LEU A 185 19.72 4.91 -11.10
CA LEU A 185 19.41 5.59 -9.84
C LEU A 185 20.41 5.26 -8.73
N VAL A 186 20.84 4.00 -8.60
CA VAL A 186 21.88 3.59 -7.64
C VAL A 186 23.20 4.28 -7.92
N LEU A 187 23.60 4.35 -9.20
CA LEU A 187 24.81 5.06 -9.61
C LEU A 187 24.66 6.56 -9.32
N ALA A 188 23.56 7.19 -9.74
CA ALA A 188 23.35 8.62 -9.54
C ALA A 188 23.31 9.00 -8.04
N CYS A 189 22.56 8.26 -7.22
CA CYS A 189 22.46 8.52 -5.78
C CYS A 189 23.74 8.16 -5.02
N GLY A 190 24.38 7.03 -5.35
CA GLY A 190 25.59 6.57 -4.67
C GLY A 190 26.85 7.35 -5.04
N LEU A 191 26.98 7.82 -6.28
CA LEU A 191 28.05 8.74 -6.68
C LEU A 191 27.84 10.12 -6.05
N GLY A 192 26.59 10.54 -5.84
CA GLY A 192 26.25 11.78 -5.16
C GLY A 192 26.78 13.00 -5.90
N GLN A 193 27.83 13.64 -5.38
CA GLN A 193 28.50 14.81 -5.98
C GLN A 193 29.98 14.52 -6.32
N LEU A 194 30.39 13.24 -6.33
CA LEU A 194 31.76 12.81 -6.62
C LEU A 194 32.03 12.80 -8.11
N SER A 195 33.28 13.07 -8.52
CA SER A 195 33.68 13.22 -9.93
C SER A 195 33.12 12.20 -10.94
N PRO A 196 32.95 10.88 -10.67
CA PRO A 196 32.37 9.97 -11.65
C PRO A 196 30.87 10.25 -11.93
N GLY A 197 30.16 10.97 -11.08
CA GLY A 197 28.79 11.39 -11.37
C GLY A 197 28.69 12.36 -12.56
N ALA A 198 29.79 13.05 -12.90
CA ALA A 198 29.83 13.99 -14.01
C ALA A 198 29.61 13.34 -15.38
N TYR A 199 29.85 12.02 -15.54
CA TYR A 199 29.57 11.32 -16.80
C TYR A 199 28.08 11.33 -17.16
N PHE A 200 27.18 11.35 -16.17
CA PHE A 200 25.75 11.55 -16.43
C PHE A 200 25.44 12.94 -17.00
N LEU A 201 26.28 13.95 -16.78
CA LEU A 201 26.10 15.29 -17.38
C LEU A 201 26.63 15.35 -18.82
N ASN A 202 27.67 14.58 -19.14
CA ASN A 202 28.26 14.54 -20.47
C ASN A 202 27.36 13.82 -21.48
N GLN A 203 26.49 12.93 -21.00
CA GLN A 203 25.55 12.20 -21.80
C GLN A 203 24.12 12.48 -21.38
N ASP A 204 23.34 13.04 -22.30
CA ASP A 204 21.95 13.40 -22.04
C ASP A 204 21.02 12.18 -22.05
N ILE A 205 20.68 11.67 -20.87
CA ILE A 205 19.73 10.56 -20.72
C ILE A 205 18.28 11.02 -20.52
N PHE A 206 18.00 12.33 -20.62
CA PHE A 206 16.66 12.89 -20.48
C PHE A 206 15.64 12.26 -21.45
N PRO A 207 15.95 12.01 -22.74
CA PRO A 207 15.01 11.34 -23.65
C PRO A 207 14.63 9.93 -23.19
N ALA A 208 15.57 9.20 -22.58
CA ALA A 208 15.32 7.85 -22.08
C ALA A 208 14.41 7.88 -20.83
N ILE A 209 14.63 8.82 -19.91
CA ILE A 209 13.75 9.09 -18.76
C ILE A 209 12.33 9.43 -19.25
N LEU A 210 12.24 10.28 -20.28
CA LEU A 210 10.96 10.70 -20.83
C LEU A 210 10.20 9.52 -21.48
N SER A 211 10.90 8.64 -22.20
CA SER A 211 10.32 7.42 -22.75
C SER A 211 9.76 6.51 -21.65
N LEU A 212 10.44 6.38 -20.51
CA LEU A 212 9.96 5.57 -19.38
C LEU A 212 8.64 6.12 -18.80
N ILE A 213 8.53 7.45 -18.66
CA ILE A 213 7.35 8.12 -18.13
C ILE A 213 6.17 8.00 -19.11
N ARG A 214 6.41 8.19 -20.41
CA ARG A 214 5.37 8.21 -21.44
C ARG A 214 4.88 6.81 -21.84
N SER A 215 5.74 5.80 -21.78
CA SER A 215 5.39 4.46 -22.27
C SER A 215 4.39 3.78 -21.32
N PRO A 216 3.25 3.26 -21.83
CA PRO A 216 2.27 2.55 -21.00
C PRO A 216 2.85 1.33 -20.25
N ALA A 217 3.87 0.68 -20.84
CA ALA A 217 4.51 -0.50 -20.24
C ALA A 217 5.38 -0.16 -19.02
N THR A 218 5.88 1.08 -18.92
CA THR A 218 6.84 1.50 -17.89
C THR A 218 6.36 2.67 -17.03
N SER A 219 5.17 3.24 -17.29
CA SER A 219 4.65 4.39 -16.52
C SER A 219 4.43 4.10 -15.02
N ARG A 220 4.44 2.83 -14.59
CA ARG A 220 4.45 2.38 -13.17
C ARG A 220 5.72 2.82 -12.46
N TYR A 221 6.79 2.96 -13.20
CA TYR A 221 8.12 3.30 -12.69
C TYR A 221 8.38 4.82 -12.75
N SER A 222 7.34 5.62 -13.01
CA SER A 222 7.47 7.08 -13.17
C SER A 222 8.06 7.77 -11.94
N PHE A 223 7.81 7.29 -10.72
CA PHE A 223 8.41 7.83 -9.49
C PHE A 223 9.93 7.74 -9.53
N GLU A 224 10.46 6.57 -9.86
CA GLU A 224 11.91 6.33 -9.94
C GLU A 224 12.52 7.16 -11.07
N ALA A 225 11.81 7.29 -12.20
CA ALA A 225 12.22 8.14 -13.31
C ALA A 225 12.28 9.64 -12.93
N PHE A 226 11.27 10.15 -12.21
CA PHE A 226 11.26 11.52 -11.68
C PHE A 226 12.36 11.74 -10.64
N LEU A 227 12.60 10.77 -9.76
CA LEU A 227 13.64 10.84 -8.76
C LEU A 227 15.03 10.88 -9.42
N LEU A 228 15.28 10.02 -10.41
CA LEU A 228 16.53 10.03 -11.20
C LEU A 228 16.75 11.39 -11.85
N LEU A 229 15.74 11.93 -12.55
CA LEU A 229 15.80 13.26 -13.15
C LEU A 229 16.17 14.34 -12.12
N SER A 230 15.60 14.25 -10.92
CA SER A 230 15.77 15.24 -9.86
C SER A 230 17.14 15.17 -9.21
N VAL A 231 17.70 13.97 -9.04
CA VAL A 231 19.06 13.77 -8.55
C VAL A 231 20.07 14.32 -9.57
N LEU A 232 19.89 14.00 -10.85
CA LEU A 232 20.77 14.49 -11.92
C LEU A 232 20.71 16.00 -12.10
N ALA A 233 19.52 16.59 -12.01
CA ALA A 233 19.34 18.04 -12.06
C ALA A 233 19.98 18.77 -10.87
N ASN A 234 20.17 18.13 -9.73
CA ASN A 234 20.84 18.77 -8.59
C ASN A 234 22.37 18.55 -8.57
N TYR A 235 22.91 17.81 -9.52
CA TYR A 235 24.36 17.57 -9.60
C TYR A 235 25.13 18.88 -9.90
N HIS A 236 26.08 19.23 -9.02
CA HIS A 236 26.85 20.49 -8.98
C HIS A 236 26.03 21.77 -9.19
N ARG A 237 24.76 21.78 -8.76
CA ARG A 237 23.88 22.92 -9.00
C ARG A 237 24.38 24.22 -8.35
N ALA A 238 25.00 24.13 -7.17
CA ALA A 238 25.54 25.28 -6.44
C ALA A 238 26.75 25.93 -7.16
N ASP A 239 27.60 25.11 -7.79
CA ASP A 239 28.89 25.54 -8.31
C ASP A 239 28.90 25.72 -9.85
N ALA A 240 28.06 24.97 -10.56
CA ALA A 240 28.06 24.88 -12.03
C ALA A 240 26.65 24.66 -12.63
N GLY A 241 25.59 25.10 -11.95
CA GLY A 241 24.20 24.83 -12.36
C GLY A 241 23.80 25.32 -13.76
N SER A 242 24.48 26.33 -14.32
CA SER A 242 24.25 26.78 -15.70
C SER A 242 24.75 25.78 -16.76
N LEU A 243 25.64 24.87 -16.39
CA LEU A 243 26.21 23.85 -17.26
C LEU A 243 25.48 22.49 -17.14
N ASN A 244 24.53 22.35 -16.22
CA ASN A 244 23.78 21.10 -16.02
C ASN A 244 22.63 20.99 -17.07
N PRO A 245 22.69 20.03 -18.01
CA PRO A 245 21.69 19.90 -19.07
C PRO A 245 20.30 19.52 -18.54
N TYR A 246 20.20 18.77 -17.42
CA TYR A 246 18.91 18.36 -16.85
C TYR A 246 18.15 19.54 -16.23
N LEU A 247 18.86 20.50 -15.61
CA LEU A 247 18.23 21.74 -15.16
C LEU A 247 17.68 22.56 -16.32
N LYS A 248 18.41 22.57 -17.45
CA LYS A 248 17.94 23.22 -18.67
C LYS A 248 16.67 22.54 -19.19
N HIS A 249 16.65 21.20 -19.28
CA HIS A 249 15.47 20.43 -19.68
C HIS A 249 14.26 20.66 -18.77
N ILE A 250 14.47 20.63 -17.45
CA ILE A 250 13.44 20.96 -16.44
C ILE A 250 12.88 22.37 -16.65
N ARG A 251 13.73 23.36 -16.94
CA ARG A 251 13.31 24.75 -17.16
C ARG A 251 12.55 24.93 -18.48
N GLU A 252 12.95 24.23 -19.54
CA GLU A 252 12.47 24.46 -20.91
C GLU A 252 11.31 23.52 -21.32
N THR A 253 11.12 22.39 -20.63
CA THR A 253 10.07 21.42 -21.01
C THR A 253 8.67 22.02 -20.93
N ARG A 254 7.85 21.70 -21.93
CA ARG A 254 6.40 22.00 -22.00
C ARG A 254 5.57 20.73 -22.15
N ASP A 255 6.16 19.59 -21.79
CA ASP A 255 5.49 18.30 -21.90
C ASP A 255 4.42 18.18 -20.81
N GLU A 256 3.16 18.29 -21.21
CA GLU A 256 2.02 18.17 -20.30
C GLU A 256 1.90 16.78 -19.67
N SER A 257 2.28 15.71 -20.38
CA SER A 257 2.22 14.34 -19.85
C SER A 257 3.23 14.14 -18.73
N LEU A 258 4.44 14.70 -18.88
CA LEU A 258 5.46 14.71 -17.83
C LEU A 258 4.98 15.52 -16.60
N MET A 259 4.40 16.70 -16.83
CA MET A 259 3.93 17.56 -15.74
C MET A 259 2.75 16.94 -14.97
N HIS A 260 1.73 16.44 -15.67
CA HIS A 260 0.61 15.72 -15.05
C HIS A 260 1.04 14.42 -14.37
N GLY A 261 1.98 13.68 -14.98
CA GLY A 261 2.58 12.51 -14.37
C GLY A 261 3.23 12.82 -13.02
N LEU A 262 3.92 13.96 -12.89
CA LEU A 262 4.50 14.39 -11.62
C LEU A 262 3.43 14.78 -10.59
N LEU A 263 2.41 15.54 -10.98
CA LEU A 263 1.30 15.91 -10.08
C LEU A 263 0.62 14.66 -9.51
N TRP A 264 0.42 13.66 -10.36
CA TRP A 264 -0.13 12.36 -9.98
C TRP A 264 0.75 11.66 -8.96
N VAL A 265 2.03 11.42 -9.27
CA VAL A 265 2.94 10.67 -8.38
C VAL A 265 3.09 11.40 -7.03
N THR A 266 3.17 12.72 -7.06
CA THR A 266 3.26 13.58 -5.86
C THR A 266 2.02 13.44 -4.98
N ARG A 267 0.81 13.50 -5.55
CA ARG A 267 -0.44 13.31 -4.81
C ARG A 267 -0.46 11.99 -4.04
N PHE A 268 -0.12 10.88 -4.70
CA PHE A 268 -0.13 9.55 -4.08
C PHE A 268 0.92 9.43 -2.98
N ALA A 269 2.14 9.92 -3.20
CA ALA A 269 3.19 9.91 -2.20
C ALA A 269 2.80 10.74 -0.97
N CYS A 270 2.25 11.95 -1.17
CA CYS A 270 1.79 12.80 -0.07
C CYS A 270 0.66 12.15 0.74
N ALA A 271 -0.35 11.59 0.08
CA ALA A 271 -1.44 10.87 0.74
C ALA A 271 -0.92 9.68 1.56
N ARG A 272 0.03 8.92 1.01
CA ARG A 272 0.63 7.77 1.69
C ARG A 272 1.43 8.19 2.92
N SER A 273 2.25 9.24 2.81
CA SER A 273 3.03 9.78 3.91
C SER A 273 2.13 10.30 5.04
N VAL A 274 1.07 11.03 4.71
CA VAL A 274 0.06 11.47 5.70
C VAL A 274 -0.59 10.28 6.40
N LYS A 275 -0.98 9.25 5.65
CA LYS A 275 -1.55 8.02 6.23
C LYS A 275 -0.58 7.35 7.21
N GLU A 276 0.71 7.25 6.88
CA GLU A 276 1.70 6.65 7.78
C GLU A 276 1.89 7.43 9.08
N TYR A 277 1.86 8.77 9.04
CA TYR A 277 1.81 9.57 10.27
C TYR A 277 0.59 9.25 11.12
N ARG A 278 -0.59 9.09 10.51
CA ARG A 278 -1.85 8.82 11.21
C ARG A 278 -1.95 7.39 11.74
N ASP A 279 -1.44 6.41 11.00
CA ASP A 279 -1.36 5.00 11.42
C ASP A 279 -0.44 4.84 12.65
N LEU A 280 0.57 5.71 12.79
CA LEU A 280 1.45 5.76 13.96
C LEU A 280 0.79 6.39 15.19
N HIS A 281 -0.08 7.40 14.99
CA HIS A 281 -0.84 8.05 16.05
C HIS A 281 -2.15 8.64 15.52
N ASP A 282 -3.27 8.01 15.85
CA ASP A 282 -4.58 8.51 15.40
C ASP A 282 -4.88 9.88 16.03
N ASP A 283 -5.14 10.85 15.15
CA ASP A 283 -5.43 12.24 15.51
C ASP A 283 -6.83 12.69 15.10
N THR A 284 -7.72 11.71 14.87
CA THR A 284 -9.16 11.95 14.76
C THR A 284 -9.76 12.37 16.10
N PRO A 285 -10.76 13.28 16.11
CA PRO A 285 -11.40 13.70 17.35
C PRO A 285 -12.09 12.52 18.03
N PRO A 286 -12.01 12.41 19.37
CA PRO A 286 -12.62 11.31 20.10
C PRO A 286 -14.13 11.25 19.85
N SER A 287 -14.62 10.11 19.38
CA SER A 287 -16.04 9.80 19.37
C SER A 287 -16.54 9.63 20.81
N PHE A 288 -17.84 9.83 21.07
CA PHE A 288 -18.42 9.72 22.41
C PHE A 288 -18.10 8.37 23.10
N THR A 289 -17.82 7.31 22.32
CA THR A 289 -17.42 5.98 22.79
C THR A 289 -15.96 5.90 23.28
N SER A 290 -15.02 6.70 22.73
CA SER A 290 -13.61 6.68 23.14
C SER A 290 -13.35 7.43 24.46
N THR A 291 -14.19 8.40 24.83
CA THR A 291 -14.18 9.05 26.16
C THR A 291 -14.58 8.08 27.27
N VAL A 292 -15.49 7.13 26.99
CA VAL A 292 -15.90 6.10 27.95
C VAL A 292 -14.81 5.04 28.13
N SER A 293 -14.15 4.63 27.03
CA SER A 293 -13.01 3.69 27.10
C SER A 293 -11.79 4.28 27.84
N SER A 294 -11.58 5.60 27.77
CA SER A 294 -10.48 6.29 28.46
C SER A 294 -10.76 6.50 29.96
N ILE A 295 -12.03 6.59 30.36
CA ILE A 295 -12.44 6.56 31.78
C ILE A 295 -12.23 5.15 32.37
N PHE A 296 -12.50 4.08 31.61
CA PHE A 296 -12.25 2.70 32.07
C PHE A 296 -10.76 2.32 32.08
N SER A 297 -9.93 2.90 31.20
CA SER A 297 -8.48 2.66 31.19
C SER A 297 -7.72 3.46 32.26
N ALA A 298 -8.28 4.55 32.78
CA ALA A 298 -7.73 5.31 33.91
C ALA A 298 -7.70 4.51 35.24
N PHE A 299 -8.40 3.37 35.30
CA PHE A 299 -8.40 2.46 36.45
C PHE A 299 -7.43 1.27 36.32
N ARG A 300 -6.57 1.23 35.29
CA ARG A 300 -5.49 0.24 35.17
C ARG A 300 -4.11 0.91 35.26
N PRO A 301 -3.16 0.41 36.06
CA PRO A 301 -1.78 0.84 35.97
C PRO A 301 -1.20 0.31 34.65
N THR A 302 -0.88 1.20 33.72
CA THR A 302 -0.20 0.86 32.45
C THR A 302 1.28 1.24 32.49
N PRO A 303 2.16 0.48 31.81
CA PRO A 303 3.53 0.91 31.59
C PRO A 303 3.54 2.22 30.79
N THR A 304 4.44 3.13 31.15
CA THR A 304 4.57 4.45 30.51
C THR A 304 4.73 4.30 28.99
N PRO A 305 3.88 4.94 28.16
CA PRO A 305 4.01 4.87 26.71
C PRO A 305 5.37 5.44 26.26
N PRO A 306 5.96 4.91 25.17
CA PRO A 306 7.22 5.43 24.66
C PRO A 306 7.07 6.93 24.34
N PRO A 307 8.11 7.74 24.60
CA PRO A 307 8.05 9.18 24.32
C PRO A 307 7.73 9.39 22.83
N MET A 308 6.83 10.33 22.50
CA MET A 308 6.37 10.61 21.12
C MET A 308 7.50 10.69 20.09
N LYS A 309 8.70 11.09 20.50
CA LYS A 309 9.90 11.15 19.63
C LYS A 309 10.29 9.79 19.02
N ALA A 310 10.15 8.69 19.76
CA ALA A 310 10.55 7.37 19.29
C ALA A 310 9.59 6.81 18.22
N ILE A 311 8.31 7.17 18.30
CA ILE A 311 7.24 6.65 17.42
C ILE A 311 7.38 7.19 15.99
N PHE A 312 7.81 8.45 15.82
CA PHE A 312 7.95 9.11 14.51
C PHE A 312 9.38 9.08 13.95
N SER A 313 10.26 8.25 14.50
CA SER A 313 11.69 8.19 14.14
C SER A 313 11.98 7.87 12.67
N LYS A 314 11.08 7.14 12.00
CA LYS A 314 11.18 6.77 10.58
C LYS A 314 10.35 7.66 9.66
N GLN A 315 9.78 8.75 10.18
CA GLN A 315 8.97 9.68 9.41
C GLN A 315 9.77 10.95 9.03
N PRO A 316 9.52 11.58 7.88
CA PRO A 316 8.60 11.14 6.81
C PRO A 316 9.11 9.85 6.14
N ILE A 317 8.21 9.01 5.60
CA ILE A 317 8.65 7.84 4.81
C ILE A 317 9.44 8.26 3.58
N GLU A 318 10.27 7.36 3.05
CA GLU A 318 11.16 7.57 1.90
C GLU A 318 10.41 8.00 0.63
N ALA A 319 9.13 7.63 0.48
CA ALA A 319 8.27 8.08 -0.63
C ALA A 319 8.16 9.62 -0.73
N SER A 320 8.36 10.32 0.40
CA SER A 320 8.26 11.78 0.46
C SER A 320 9.35 12.48 -0.37
N VAL A 321 10.39 11.76 -0.79
CA VAL A 321 11.50 12.30 -1.60
C VAL A 321 11.04 12.87 -2.95
N ILE A 322 9.86 12.47 -3.46
CA ILE A 322 9.27 13.04 -4.68
C ILE A 322 9.02 14.55 -4.57
N LEU A 323 8.92 15.09 -3.35
CA LEU A 323 8.82 16.54 -3.12
C LEU A 323 9.99 17.30 -3.74
N LEU A 324 11.17 16.68 -3.90
CA LEU A 324 12.30 17.28 -4.62
C LEU A 324 11.97 17.50 -6.09
N SER A 325 11.37 16.51 -6.76
CA SER A 325 10.93 16.60 -8.15
C SER A 325 9.87 17.69 -8.32
N PHE A 326 8.90 17.71 -7.41
CA PHE A 326 7.86 18.74 -7.38
C PHE A 326 8.46 20.15 -7.21
N PHE A 327 9.36 20.32 -6.25
CA PHE A 327 10.02 21.59 -5.99
C PHE A 327 10.86 22.09 -7.18
N LEU A 328 11.60 21.21 -7.86
CA LEU A 328 12.41 21.60 -9.02
C LEU A 328 11.54 22.14 -10.16
N LEU A 329 10.46 21.45 -10.50
CA LEU A 329 9.54 21.90 -11.55
C LEU A 329 8.77 23.15 -11.14
N LEU A 330 8.32 23.23 -9.88
CA LEU A 330 7.66 24.42 -9.33
C LEU A 330 8.58 25.66 -9.40
N SER A 331 9.84 25.53 -8.99
CA SER A 331 10.79 26.65 -8.94
C SER A 331 11.36 27.03 -10.30
N GLN A 332 11.61 26.07 -11.19
CA GLN A 332 12.33 26.30 -12.46
C GLN A 332 11.43 26.41 -13.69
N ASN A 333 10.17 25.92 -13.66
CA ASN A 333 9.34 25.80 -14.86
C ASN A 333 8.04 26.62 -14.76
N GLN A 334 7.92 27.64 -15.60
CA GLN A 334 6.72 28.51 -15.62
C GLN A 334 5.46 27.80 -16.13
N ALA A 335 5.59 26.89 -17.10
CA ALA A 335 4.45 26.14 -17.62
C ALA A 335 3.88 25.17 -16.58
N PHE A 336 4.75 24.55 -15.76
CA PHE A 336 4.33 23.73 -14.64
C PHE A 336 3.60 24.53 -13.58
N ARG A 337 4.03 25.77 -13.28
CA ARG A 337 3.31 26.65 -12.33
C ARG A 337 1.90 27.00 -12.83
N ALA A 338 1.78 27.36 -14.10
CA ALA A 338 0.49 27.65 -14.73
C ALA A 338 -0.44 26.42 -14.69
N MET A 339 0.06 25.24 -15.10
CA MET A 339 -0.70 23.98 -15.02
C MET A 339 -1.09 23.66 -13.58
N PHE A 340 -0.18 23.77 -12.63
CA PHE A 340 -0.46 23.48 -11.22
C PHE A 340 -1.55 24.42 -10.67
N ALA A 341 -1.52 25.71 -11.01
CA ALA A 341 -2.57 26.66 -10.66
C ALA A 341 -3.94 26.25 -11.24
N GLU A 342 -3.99 25.84 -12.51
CA GLU A 342 -5.21 25.35 -13.16
C GLU A 342 -5.77 24.11 -12.46
N THR A 343 -4.90 23.18 -12.01
CA THR A 343 -5.35 22.00 -11.25
C THR A 343 -5.88 22.33 -9.85
N ILE A 344 -5.54 23.49 -9.30
CA ILE A 344 -6.08 23.97 -8.03
C ILE A 344 -7.46 24.60 -8.26
N HIS A 345 -7.61 25.42 -9.31
CA HIS A 345 -8.88 26.03 -9.68
C HIS A 345 -8.96 26.30 -11.21
N PRO A 346 -9.90 25.68 -11.94
CA PRO A 346 -9.95 25.74 -13.40
C PRO A 346 -10.51 27.06 -13.98
N ASP A 347 -11.31 27.81 -13.21
CA ASP A 347 -11.85 29.09 -13.69
C ASP A 347 -10.93 30.27 -13.35
N PRO A 348 -10.45 31.06 -14.33
CA PRO A 348 -9.74 32.30 -14.06
C PRO A 348 -10.70 33.36 -13.52
N ILE A 349 -10.45 33.86 -12.31
CA ILE A 349 -11.11 35.08 -11.82
C ILE A 349 -10.62 36.24 -12.71
N GLU A 350 -11.52 36.84 -13.50
CA GLU A 350 -11.23 38.06 -14.26
C GLU A 350 -10.68 39.13 -13.31
N SER A 351 -9.57 39.74 -13.69
CA SER A 351 -8.95 40.83 -12.94
C SER A 351 -9.93 42.00 -12.83
N GLN A 352 -10.57 42.18 -11.67
CA GLN A 352 -11.18 43.47 -11.35
C GLN A 352 -10.07 44.49 -11.04
N SER A 353 -9.40 44.96 -12.10
CA SER A 353 -8.58 46.16 -12.05
C SER A 353 -9.49 47.39 -12.00
N SER A 354 -10.05 47.68 -10.83
CA SER A 354 -10.53 49.04 -10.51
C SER A 354 -10.70 49.21 -9.01
N ARG A 355 -9.73 49.86 -8.37
CA ARG A 355 -9.92 50.49 -7.06
C ARG A 355 -11.05 51.53 -7.17
N PRO A 356 -12.08 51.51 -6.32
CA PRO A 356 -12.83 52.72 -6.03
C PRO A 356 -11.89 53.67 -5.27
N SER A 357 -11.69 54.87 -5.80
CA SER A 357 -11.01 55.93 -5.09
C SER A 357 -11.79 56.27 -3.81
N SER A 358 -11.09 56.23 -2.69
CA SER A 358 -11.57 56.58 -1.35
C SER A 358 -12.34 57.91 -1.32
N PRO A 359 -13.55 57.99 -0.72
CA PRO A 359 -14.17 59.27 -0.40
C PRO A 359 -13.41 59.88 0.79
N LYS A 360 -12.96 61.11 0.62
CA LYS A 360 -12.39 61.94 1.69
C LYS A 360 -13.37 62.08 2.84
N LEU A 361 -12.85 61.98 4.07
CA LEU A 361 -13.51 62.38 5.31
C LEU A 361 -14.24 63.72 5.15
N GLN A 362 -15.55 63.72 5.39
CA GLN A 362 -16.25 64.88 5.93
C GLN A 362 -17.07 64.44 7.14
N ALA A 363 -16.76 65.08 8.26
CA ALA A 363 -17.46 64.94 9.53
C ALA A 363 -18.90 65.41 9.43
N THR A 364 -19.84 64.69 10.04
CA THR A 364 -21.02 65.27 10.73
C THR A 364 -21.74 64.20 11.56
N ARG A 365 -22.10 64.56 12.79
CA ARG A 365 -22.93 63.80 13.74
C ARG A 365 -24.39 63.72 13.26
N SER A 366 -25.11 62.64 13.57
CA SER A 366 -26.26 62.59 14.51
C SER A 366 -27.31 61.49 14.25
N SER A 367 -27.87 61.00 15.37
CA SER A 367 -29.24 60.52 15.66
C SER A 367 -29.83 59.23 15.05
N SER A 368 -29.99 58.24 15.95
CA SER A 368 -31.22 57.48 16.28
C SER A 368 -32.25 57.11 15.20
N GLY A 369 -32.52 55.81 15.08
CA GLY A 369 -33.78 55.28 14.54
C GLY A 369 -33.85 53.74 14.52
N THR A 370 -34.55 53.15 15.48
CA THR A 370 -35.26 51.85 15.28
C THR A 370 -36.59 52.17 14.56
N PRO A 371 -37.29 51.25 13.83
CA PRO A 371 -37.63 49.91 14.33
C PRO A 371 -38.00 48.79 13.29
N ARG A 372 -38.40 47.63 13.86
CA ARG A 372 -39.44 46.65 13.45
C ARG A 372 -39.11 45.37 12.66
N ASN A 373 -39.45 44.28 13.37
CA ASN A 373 -39.71 42.90 12.96
C ASN A 373 -40.71 42.74 11.80
N ALA A 374 -40.49 41.71 10.98
CA ALA A 374 -41.52 40.81 10.48
C ALA A 374 -40.93 39.39 10.43
N GLY A 375 -41.56 38.44 11.11
CA GLY A 375 -41.15 37.04 11.14
C GLY A 375 -41.94 36.18 10.17
N THR A 376 -41.34 35.06 9.76
CA THR A 376 -42.02 33.82 9.40
C THR A 376 -41.11 32.64 9.71
N SER A 377 -41.67 31.67 10.43
CA SER A 377 -41.09 30.39 10.86
C SER A 377 -41.29 29.28 9.81
N LEU A 378 -40.34 28.36 9.71
CA LEU A 378 -40.43 26.92 9.30
C LEU A 378 -38.97 26.43 9.20
N GLY A 379 -38.42 25.37 9.79
CA GLY A 379 -38.89 24.29 10.65
C GLY A 379 -37.92 23.08 10.53
N SER A 380 -36.87 23.00 11.38
CA SER A 380 -36.06 21.80 11.79
C SER A 380 -35.36 20.91 10.73
N PRO A 381 -34.44 19.95 11.04
CA PRO A 381 -33.64 19.69 12.26
C PRO A 381 -32.11 19.48 12.00
N ARG A 382 -31.37 19.43 13.13
CA ARG A 382 -29.95 19.06 13.31
C ARG A 382 -29.55 17.71 12.70
N ALA A 383 -28.43 17.67 11.97
CA ALA A 383 -27.63 16.46 11.72
C ALA A 383 -26.36 16.48 12.58
N ARG A 384 -26.09 15.37 13.28
CA ARG A 384 -24.85 15.12 14.04
C ARG A 384 -23.91 14.26 13.19
N PRO A 385 -22.59 14.53 13.15
CA PRO A 385 -21.61 13.61 12.59
C PRO A 385 -21.08 12.64 13.66
N SER A 386 -20.88 11.37 13.30
CA SER A 386 -20.23 10.32 14.10
C SER A 386 -19.49 9.40 13.11
N SER A 387 -18.16 9.53 13.00
CA SER A 387 -17.11 8.70 13.62
C SER A 387 -16.66 7.52 12.74
N LEU A 388 -15.54 7.71 12.04
CA LEU A 388 -14.74 6.68 11.34
C LEU A 388 -13.72 6.06 12.31
N ILE A 389 -13.52 4.75 12.24
CA ILE A 389 -12.39 4.00 12.83
C ILE A 389 -11.65 3.33 11.65
N MET A 390 -10.34 3.51 11.56
CA MET A 390 -9.45 2.96 10.52
C MET A 390 -8.36 2.10 11.17
N ALA A 391 -8.15 0.89 10.63
CA ALA A 391 -7.03 0.00 10.98
C ALA A 391 -6.04 -0.07 9.80
N GLY A 392 -4.76 0.13 10.09
CA GLY A 392 -3.66 0.11 9.11
C GLY A 392 -2.60 -0.95 9.42
N ARG A 393 -1.89 -1.42 8.38
CA ARG A 393 -0.40 -1.47 8.37
C ARG A 393 0.26 -1.81 7.02
N SER A 394 1.07 -0.84 6.60
CA SER A 394 2.37 -0.90 5.88
C SER A 394 2.47 -1.69 4.57
N SER A 395 2.50 -0.93 3.46
CA SER A 395 2.80 -1.36 2.10
C SER A 395 3.97 -0.57 1.49
N SER A 396 4.84 -1.27 0.73
CA SER A 396 6.00 -0.74 0.00
C SER A 396 5.58 0.11 -1.20
N ILE A 397 6.47 0.99 -1.68
CA ILE A 397 6.20 1.97 -2.74
C ILE A 397 5.78 1.33 -4.07
N ALA A 398 6.26 0.13 -4.39
CA ALA A 398 5.82 -0.64 -5.55
C ALA A 398 4.29 -0.90 -5.53
N SER A 399 3.71 -1.19 -4.36
CA SER A 399 2.25 -1.40 -4.20
C SER A 399 1.41 -0.12 -4.32
N VAL A 400 2.03 1.05 -4.12
CA VAL A 400 1.36 2.35 -4.14
C VAL A 400 1.22 2.86 -5.57
N MET A 401 2.21 2.58 -6.42
CA MET A 401 2.20 2.98 -7.84
C MET A 401 1.35 2.08 -8.73
N GLN A 402 1.22 0.81 -8.34
CA GLN A 402 0.47 -0.20 -9.07
C GLN A 402 -1.03 0.09 -9.18
N LYS A 403 -1.63 0.53 -8.08
CA LYS A 403 -3.08 0.80 -7.98
C LYS A 403 -3.53 2.01 -8.79
N ALA A 404 -2.59 2.78 -9.31
CA ALA A 404 -2.88 4.06 -9.91
C ALA A 404 -2.89 3.97 -11.46
N GLN A 405 -2.25 2.96 -12.08
CA GLN A 405 -2.12 2.86 -13.54
C GLN A 405 -3.35 2.34 -14.32
N THR A 406 -4.38 1.80 -13.67
CA THR A 406 -5.56 1.26 -14.38
C THR A 406 -6.48 2.31 -15.01
N GLN A 407 -6.08 3.59 -15.05
CA GLN A 407 -6.83 4.68 -15.71
C GLN A 407 -5.93 5.53 -16.63
N VAL A 408 -5.59 5.03 -17.82
CA VAL A 408 -4.82 5.78 -18.85
C VAL A 408 -5.73 6.66 -19.73
N GLN A 409 -6.80 7.25 -19.17
CA GLN A 409 -7.64 8.19 -19.93
C GLN A 409 -7.96 9.53 -19.24
N PHE A 410 -7.43 9.83 -18.05
CA PHE A 410 -7.75 11.08 -17.36
C PHE A 410 -6.52 11.74 -16.73
N HIS A 411 -5.63 12.30 -17.55
CA HIS A 411 -4.55 13.14 -17.04
C HIS A 411 -4.97 14.60 -16.77
N GLN A 412 -6.22 15.00 -17.01
CA GLN A 412 -6.60 16.43 -16.99
C GLN A 412 -7.16 16.97 -15.66
N ASN A 413 -7.50 16.14 -14.66
CA ASN A 413 -8.22 16.59 -13.45
C ASN A 413 -7.56 16.21 -12.10
N ILE A 414 -6.23 16.18 -12.02
CA ILE A 414 -5.52 15.76 -10.79
C ILE A 414 -5.18 16.98 -9.93
N CYS A 415 -5.89 17.18 -8.82
CA CYS A 415 -5.54 18.19 -7.81
C CYS A 415 -4.63 17.55 -6.74
N CYS A 416 -3.34 17.93 -6.70
CA CYS A 416 -2.38 17.40 -5.71
C CYS A 416 -2.15 18.32 -4.51
N ALA A 417 -2.62 19.57 -4.57
CA ALA A 417 -2.35 20.59 -3.56
C ALA A 417 -2.92 20.26 -2.16
N PRO A 418 -4.14 19.70 -2.00
CA PRO A 418 -4.68 19.36 -0.69
C PRO A 418 -3.84 18.33 0.08
N GLU A 419 -3.39 17.27 -0.61
CA GLU A 419 -2.53 16.23 -0.05
C GLU A 419 -1.14 16.77 0.29
N LEU A 420 -0.59 17.68 -0.52
CA LEU A 420 0.68 18.36 -0.26
C LEU A 420 0.62 19.23 0.99
N VAL A 421 -0.42 20.05 1.14
CA VAL A 421 -0.63 20.89 2.34
C VAL A 421 -0.90 20.02 3.58
N SER A 422 -1.60 18.89 3.41
CA SER A 422 -1.80 17.92 4.49
C SER A 422 -0.46 17.35 4.96
N LEU A 423 0.38 16.87 4.04
CA LEU A 423 1.72 16.37 4.38
C LEU A 423 2.55 17.45 5.07
N ALA A 424 2.50 18.69 4.57
CA ALA A 424 3.21 19.81 5.16
C ALA A 424 2.88 20.00 6.65
N SER A 425 1.59 19.86 7.01
CA SER A 425 1.14 19.92 8.39
C SER A 425 1.82 18.89 9.30
N TYR A 426 1.90 17.63 8.86
CA TYR A 426 2.52 16.55 9.65
C TYR A 426 4.05 16.67 9.71
N VAL A 427 4.70 16.98 8.58
CA VAL A 427 6.16 17.14 8.52
C VAL A 427 6.61 18.24 9.47
N LEU A 428 5.96 19.42 9.41
CA LEU A 428 6.31 20.55 10.26
C LEU A 428 6.03 20.26 11.75
N ALA A 429 4.89 19.63 12.07
CA ALA A 429 4.55 19.28 13.45
C ALA A 429 5.55 18.30 14.11
N HIS A 430 6.31 17.53 13.32
CA HIS A 430 7.25 16.52 13.82
C HIS A 430 8.73 16.77 13.51
N ALA A 431 9.07 17.85 12.81
CA ALA A 431 10.43 18.22 12.41
C ALA A 431 11.47 18.13 13.56
N GLY A 432 11.07 18.46 14.81
CA GLY A 432 11.94 18.42 15.99
C GLY A 432 11.93 17.13 16.82
N THR A 433 11.30 16.06 16.34
CA THR A 433 11.01 14.86 17.16
C THR A 433 11.59 13.54 16.71
N ALA A 434 12.20 13.44 15.53
CA ALA A 434 12.86 12.21 15.09
C ALA A 434 14.08 11.89 16.00
N THR A 435 14.22 10.62 16.40
CA THR A 435 15.42 10.15 17.13
C THR A 435 16.58 10.00 16.15
N ALA A 436 17.71 10.63 16.48
CA ALA A 436 18.90 10.59 15.63
C ALA A 436 19.44 9.17 15.45
N GLY A 437 19.47 8.67 14.21
CA GLY A 437 20.29 7.51 13.83
C GLY A 437 21.78 7.84 13.83
N ALA A 438 22.67 6.84 13.76
CA ALA A 438 24.13 7.06 13.82
C ALA A 438 24.65 8.06 12.76
N ALA A 439 24.09 8.04 11.55
CA ALA A 439 24.39 9.01 10.48
C ALA A 439 23.88 10.43 10.80
N GLU A 440 22.77 10.55 11.52
CA GLU A 440 22.21 11.84 11.95
C GLU A 440 22.99 12.40 13.16
N VAL A 441 23.54 11.54 14.02
CA VAL A 441 24.44 11.92 15.10
C VAL A 441 25.75 12.48 14.56
N ASP A 442 26.38 11.84 13.56
CA ASP A 442 27.60 12.34 12.90
C ASP A 442 27.31 13.64 12.10
N THR A 443 26.18 13.69 11.40
CA THR A 443 25.73 14.90 10.68
C THR A 443 25.48 16.08 11.62
N LYS A 444 24.80 15.86 12.76
CA LYS A 444 24.58 16.90 13.77
C LYS A 444 25.86 17.26 14.51
N ALA A 445 26.80 16.32 14.70
CA ALA A 445 28.13 16.58 15.25
C ALA A 445 29.00 17.46 14.33
N ARG A 446 28.78 17.38 13.00
CA ARG A 446 29.41 18.23 11.97
C ARG A 446 28.62 19.50 11.63
N GLY A 447 27.55 19.81 12.37
CA GLY A 447 26.75 21.03 12.18
C GLY A 447 25.70 20.99 11.07
N GLY A 448 25.34 19.82 10.52
CA GLY A 448 24.37 19.66 9.44
C GLY A 448 22.91 19.43 9.90
N VAL A 449 21.95 19.66 8.99
CA VAL A 449 20.49 19.54 9.20
C VAL A 449 20.02 18.07 9.25
N GLY A 450 19.23 17.69 10.26
CA GLY A 450 18.67 16.33 10.36
C GLY A 450 17.70 15.99 9.22
N ARG A 451 17.42 14.69 9.00
CA ARG A 451 16.57 14.25 7.88
C ARG A 451 15.17 14.87 7.90
N ALA A 452 14.46 14.78 9.04
CA ALA A 452 13.11 15.35 9.18
C ALA A 452 13.09 16.88 9.09
N GLU A 453 14.15 17.53 9.56
CA GLU A 453 14.35 18.98 9.47
C GLU A 453 14.57 19.41 8.00
N ALA A 454 15.31 18.63 7.22
CA ALA A 454 15.55 18.90 5.81
C ALA A 454 14.25 18.78 4.97
N TYR A 455 13.40 17.80 5.30
CA TYR A 455 12.05 17.71 4.72
C TYR A 455 11.16 18.91 5.11
N ALA A 456 11.29 19.42 6.34
CA ALA A 456 10.56 20.59 6.78
C ALA A 456 10.96 21.86 6.01
N CYS A 457 12.27 22.07 5.79
CA CYS A 457 12.77 23.14 4.92
C CYS A 457 12.23 23.00 3.49
N LEU A 458 12.34 21.81 2.87
CA LEU A 458 11.86 21.60 1.49
C LEU A 458 10.35 21.87 1.34
N VAL A 459 9.55 21.46 2.33
CA VAL A 459 8.10 21.74 2.34
C VAL A 459 7.82 23.24 2.45
N LEU A 460 8.56 23.96 3.30
CA LEU A 460 8.39 25.42 3.44
C LEU A 460 8.85 26.15 2.17
N ASP A 461 9.91 25.69 1.52
CA ASP A 461 10.35 26.19 0.21
C ASP A 461 9.23 25.99 -0.84
N ILE A 462 8.61 24.82 -0.89
CA ILE A 462 7.47 24.54 -1.78
C ILE A 462 6.30 25.50 -1.49
N LEU A 463 5.88 25.61 -0.22
CA LEU A 463 4.78 26.50 0.16
C LEU A 463 5.13 27.97 -0.14
N GLY A 464 6.38 28.37 0.07
CA GLY A 464 6.92 29.68 -0.26
C GLY A 464 6.79 30.00 -1.75
N GLN A 465 7.18 29.05 -2.62
CA GLN A 465 7.02 29.21 -4.06
C GLN A 465 5.54 29.28 -4.47
N CYS A 466 4.65 28.52 -3.82
CA CYS A 466 3.21 28.58 -4.08
C CYS A 466 2.60 29.95 -3.72
N VAL A 467 2.99 30.55 -2.59
CA VAL A 467 2.46 31.87 -2.17
C VAL A 467 3.14 33.04 -2.88
N ALA A 468 4.35 32.84 -3.40
CA ALA A 468 5.09 33.82 -4.17
C ALA A 468 4.60 33.95 -5.61
N ASP A 469 4.13 32.86 -6.23
CA ASP A 469 3.61 32.86 -7.59
C ASP A 469 2.19 33.43 -7.66
N GLY A 470 2.00 34.44 -8.51
CA GLY A 470 0.75 35.16 -8.63
C GLY A 470 -0.44 34.29 -9.02
N ASP A 471 -0.26 33.31 -9.91
CA ASP A 471 -1.34 32.48 -10.46
C ASP A 471 -1.75 31.39 -9.49
N ILE A 472 -0.77 30.69 -8.92
CA ILE A 472 -0.99 29.68 -7.87
C ILE A 472 -1.66 30.33 -6.67
N MET A 473 -1.21 31.51 -6.25
CA MET A 473 -1.79 32.23 -5.13
C MET A 473 -3.28 32.56 -5.37
N ARG A 474 -3.68 32.99 -6.58
CA ARG A 474 -5.12 33.24 -6.86
C ARG A 474 -5.90 31.95 -6.75
N ALA A 475 -5.39 30.86 -7.33
CA ALA A 475 -6.06 29.57 -7.31
C ALA A 475 -6.22 29.05 -5.87
N MET A 476 -5.21 29.22 -5.00
CA MET A 476 -5.29 28.84 -3.58
C MET A 476 -6.26 29.71 -2.76
N CYS A 477 -6.51 30.95 -3.20
CA CYS A 477 -7.48 31.86 -2.59
C CYS A 477 -8.91 31.66 -3.10
N SER A 478 -9.08 31.05 -4.28
CA SER A 478 -10.40 30.78 -4.84
C SER A 478 -11.25 29.91 -3.90
N PRO A 479 -12.58 30.07 -3.90
CA PRO A 479 -13.47 29.17 -3.20
C PRO A 479 -13.19 27.71 -3.58
N PRO A 480 -13.34 26.76 -2.65
CA PRO A 480 -13.10 25.37 -2.94
C PRO A 480 -14.09 24.86 -4.00
N VAL A 481 -13.59 24.08 -4.96
CA VAL A 481 -14.42 23.42 -5.97
C VAL A 481 -15.40 22.47 -5.27
N LYS A 482 -16.67 22.41 -5.74
CA LYS A 482 -17.69 21.51 -5.17
C LYS A 482 -17.20 20.06 -5.20
N GLY A 483 -17.19 19.41 -4.03
CA GLY A 483 -16.66 18.04 -3.87
C GLY A 483 -15.13 17.96 -3.70
N GLY A 484 -14.45 19.09 -3.46
CA GLY A 484 -13.01 19.17 -3.25
C GLY A 484 -12.50 18.38 -2.02
N VAL A 485 -11.23 18.01 -2.05
CA VAL A 485 -10.56 17.25 -0.97
C VAL A 485 -10.30 18.17 0.23
N VAL A 486 -10.67 17.70 1.43
CA VAL A 486 -10.41 18.42 2.69
C VAL A 486 -8.94 18.25 3.09
N VAL A 487 -8.27 19.37 3.40
CA VAL A 487 -6.90 19.35 3.96
C VAL A 487 -6.92 18.80 5.38
N TRP A 488 -6.08 17.80 5.64
CA TRP A 488 -5.91 17.20 6.96
C TRP A 488 -4.80 17.93 7.71
N LEU A 489 -5.18 18.73 8.71
CA LEU A 489 -4.25 19.39 9.62
C LEU A 489 -3.85 18.44 10.74
N CYS A 490 -2.54 18.35 11.02
CA CYS A 490 -1.99 17.50 12.07
C CYS A 490 -2.52 17.90 13.44
N ARG A 491 -3.12 16.94 14.15
CA ARG A 491 -3.66 17.11 15.50
C ARG A 491 -2.93 16.28 16.56
N GLN A 492 -1.79 15.71 16.19
CA GLN A 492 -0.93 14.90 17.05
C GLN A 492 -0.15 15.75 18.08
N ARG A 493 -0.28 17.08 18.03
CA ARG A 493 0.41 18.05 18.86
C ARG A 493 -0.54 19.12 19.40
N VAL A 494 -0.31 19.56 20.64
CA VAL A 494 -1.04 20.66 21.30
C VAL A 494 -0.38 22.00 20.93
N PRO A 495 -1.15 23.10 20.72
CA PRO A 495 -2.62 23.21 20.80
C PRO A 495 -3.35 22.60 19.60
N LEU A 496 -4.51 21.97 19.85
CA LEU A 496 -5.35 21.38 18.81
C LEU A 496 -6.11 22.47 18.05
N LEU A 497 -6.03 22.47 16.72
CA LEU A 497 -6.92 23.29 15.89
C LEU A 497 -8.35 22.71 15.83
N PRO A 498 -9.35 23.57 15.54
CA PRO A 498 -10.70 23.12 15.22
C PRO A 498 -10.71 22.14 14.03
N LEU A 499 -11.61 21.15 14.07
CA LEU A 499 -11.78 20.22 12.96
C LEU A 499 -12.43 20.95 11.78
N ARG A 500 -11.77 20.93 10.61
CA ARG A 500 -12.41 21.34 9.35
C ARG A 500 -13.22 20.17 8.81
N THR A 501 -14.54 20.32 8.75
CA THR A 501 -15.46 19.32 8.18
C THR A 501 -15.81 19.59 6.72
N GLU A 502 -15.48 20.78 6.22
CA GLU A 502 -15.76 21.20 4.85
C GLU A 502 -14.49 21.75 4.18
N PRO A 503 -14.40 21.62 2.84
CA PRO A 503 -13.35 22.27 2.07
C PRO A 503 -13.32 23.78 2.31
N ALA A 504 -12.12 24.34 2.28
CA ALA A 504 -11.85 25.77 2.43
C ALA A 504 -10.78 26.16 1.40
N PRO A 505 -10.66 27.45 1.03
CA PRO A 505 -9.53 27.93 0.24
C PRO A 505 -8.22 27.43 0.83
N LEU A 506 -7.37 26.87 -0.02
CA LEU A 506 -6.14 26.20 0.40
C LEU A 506 -5.22 27.14 1.16
N ILE A 507 -5.25 28.44 0.85
CA ILE A 507 -4.48 29.46 1.56
C ILE A 507 -4.79 29.49 3.06
N CYS A 508 -6.06 29.28 3.46
CA CYS A 508 -6.45 29.24 4.86
C CYS A 508 -5.80 28.05 5.58
N SER A 509 -5.58 26.94 4.87
CA SER A 509 -4.90 25.76 5.42
C SER A 509 -3.39 25.98 5.52
N VAL A 510 -2.77 26.73 4.59
CA VAL A 510 -1.36 27.12 4.68
C VAL A 510 -1.10 28.02 5.89
N LEU A 511 -1.97 29.01 6.13
CA LEU A 511 -1.91 29.87 7.32
C LEU A 511 -1.99 29.05 8.62
N ASP A 512 -2.90 28.07 8.67
CA ASP A 512 -3.05 27.15 9.81
C ASP A 512 -1.79 26.30 10.02
N VAL A 513 -1.21 25.76 8.95
CA VAL A 513 0.02 24.94 9.01
C VAL A 513 1.20 25.73 9.59
N CYS A 514 1.45 26.95 9.09
CA CYS A 514 2.55 27.80 9.58
C CYS A 514 2.30 28.25 11.03
N THR A 515 1.07 28.63 11.36
CA THR A 515 0.69 29.09 12.70
C THR A 515 0.82 27.95 13.73
N LEU A 516 0.38 26.75 13.37
CA LEU A 516 0.52 25.55 14.20
C LEU A 516 1.99 25.24 14.49
N TYR A 517 2.82 25.23 13.45
CA TYR A 517 4.24 24.94 13.58
C TYR A 517 4.94 25.89 14.57
N LEU A 518 4.70 27.20 14.42
CA LEU A 518 5.27 28.23 15.28
C LEU A 518 4.81 28.10 16.73
N ARG A 519 3.50 27.91 16.96
CA ARG A 519 2.94 27.74 18.32
C ARG A 519 3.42 26.47 19.01
N HIS A 520 3.50 25.35 18.27
CA HIS A 520 3.94 24.08 18.84
C HIS A 520 5.39 24.11 19.31
N ASN A 521 6.30 24.60 18.47
CA ASN A 521 7.73 24.53 18.75
C ASN A 521 8.19 25.59 19.79
N LEU A 522 7.46 26.70 19.93
CA LEU A 522 7.81 27.77 20.88
C LEU A 522 7.13 27.65 22.25
N SER A 523 5.94 27.02 22.33
CA SER A 523 5.21 26.82 23.60
C SER A 523 5.91 25.86 24.59
N LYS A 524 6.80 24.98 24.09
CA LYS A 524 7.57 24.06 24.93
C LYS A 524 8.68 24.72 25.76
N LYS A 525 8.79 26.05 25.79
CA LYS A 525 9.95 26.77 26.33
C LYS A 525 11.22 26.07 25.88
N LEU A 526 11.52 26.16 24.58
CA LEU A 526 12.89 25.97 24.12
C LEU A 526 13.78 26.58 25.19
N ASP A 527 14.68 25.79 25.77
CA ASP A 527 15.73 26.35 26.60
C ASP A 527 16.64 27.15 25.66
N CYS A 528 16.16 28.33 25.27
CA CYS A 528 16.84 29.25 24.37
C CYS A 528 18.22 29.60 24.96
N ARG A 529 18.39 29.46 26.28
CA ARG A 529 19.68 29.60 26.97
C ARG A 529 20.64 28.46 26.66
N ALA A 530 20.22 27.19 26.72
CA ALA A 530 21.07 26.05 26.38
C ALA A 530 21.41 25.98 24.87
N TYR A 531 20.50 26.42 24.00
CA TYR A 531 20.70 26.43 22.54
C TYR A 531 21.61 27.59 22.08
N LEU A 532 21.49 28.78 22.67
CA LEU A 532 22.42 29.87 22.42
C LEU A 532 23.79 29.64 23.07
N LEU A 533 23.89 28.92 24.20
CA LEU A 533 25.19 28.59 24.80
C LEU A 533 26.04 27.67 23.91
N ARG A 534 25.44 26.83 23.06
CA ARG A 534 26.18 26.13 22.00
C ARG A 534 26.49 27.00 20.78
N GLY A 535 25.65 27.99 20.46
CA GLY A 535 25.94 29.01 19.44
C GLY A 535 27.07 29.97 19.85
N PHE A 536 27.15 30.37 21.11
CA PHE A 536 28.22 31.22 21.64
C PHE A 536 29.54 30.45 21.86
N ALA A 537 29.48 29.15 22.16
CA ALA A 537 30.70 28.32 22.28
C ALA A 537 31.33 27.94 20.93
N LEU A 538 30.59 28.02 19.81
CA LEU A 538 31.08 27.74 18.45
C LEU A 538 31.31 29.00 17.60
N GLN A 539 30.88 30.18 18.07
CA GLN A 539 31.19 31.48 17.46
C GLN A 539 32.69 31.82 17.42
N GLY A 540 33.53 31.06 18.12
CA GLY A 540 34.98 31.25 18.15
C GLY A 540 35.81 30.39 17.18
N ALA A 541 35.23 29.40 16.49
CA ALA A 541 36.05 28.39 15.80
C ALA A 541 35.86 28.27 14.28
N LEU A 542 34.67 28.36 13.70
CA LEU A 542 34.46 28.26 12.24
C LEU A 542 33.23 29.08 11.82
N GLY A 543 33.30 29.73 10.65
CA GLY A 543 32.43 30.83 10.18
C GLY A 543 30.91 30.66 10.37
N GLY A 544 30.25 31.78 10.64
CA GLY A 544 28.87 31.87 11.13
C GLY A 544 27.80 31.27 10.22
N GLY A 545 27.03 30.33 10.78
CA GLY A 545 25.77 29.82 10.22
C GLY A 545 24.67 29.79 11.28
N SER A 546 23.44 30.13 10.88
CA SER A 546 22.24 29.99 11.71
C SER A 546 21.95 28.51 12.01
N THR A 547 21.35 28.19 13.16
CA THR A 547 20.99 26.80 13.47
C THR A 547 19.81 26.33 12.61
N ALA A 548 19.72 25.04 12.27
CA ALA A 548 18.67 24.49 11.41
C ALA A 548 17.23 24.87 11.85
N VAL A 549 16.99 24.97 13.16
CA VAL A 549 15.68 25.35 13.72
C VAL A 549 15.36 26.83 13.48
N GLU A 550 16.36 27.72 13.55
CA GLU A 550 16.19 29.14 13.25
C GLU A 550 15.83 29.36 11.78
N THR A 551 16.41 28.56 10.87
CA THR A 551 16.08 28.57 9.44
C THR A 551 14.61 28.18 9.19
N VAL A 552 14.14 27.06 9.73
CA VAL A 552 12.74 26.61 9.55
C VAL A 552 11.75 27.61 10.15
N VAL A 553 12.09 28.24 11.28
CA VAL A 553 11.24 29.30 11.87
C VAL A 553 11.21 30.55 10.99
N ALA A 554 12.35 30.97 10.44
CA ALA A 554 12.42 32.12 9.55
C ALA A 554 11.63 31.88 8.25
N GLU A 555 11.78 30.71 7.63
CA GLU A 555 11.03 30.30 6.44
C GLU A 555 9.51 30.27 6.71
N ALA A 556 9.08 29.70 7.84
CA ALA A 556 7.67 29.68 8.23
C ALA A 556 7.09 31.09 8.42
N VAL A 557 7.86 32.03 8.97
CA VAL A 557 7.47 33.44 9.11
C VAL A 557 7.38 34.12 7.74
N THR A 558 8.30 33.84 6.82
CA THR A 558 8.27 34.36 5.45
C THR A 558 7.05 33.85 4.67
N VAL A 559 6.74 32.55 4.74
CA VAL A 559 5.54 31.98 4.11
C VAL A 559 4.27 32.62 4.70
N LEU A 560 4.21 32.78 6.02
CA LEU A 560 3.09 33.42 6.71
C LEU A 560 2.92 34.89 6.30
N ASP A 561 4.01 35.65 6.21
CA ASP A 561 3.98 37.05 5.80
C ASP A 561 3.53 37.23 4.35
N LEU A 562 4.06 36.41 3.43
CA LEU A 562 3.66 36.41 2.02
C LEU A 562 2.19 36.01 1.84
N ALA A 563 1.73 35.00 2.58
CA ALA A 563 0.33 34.58 2.57
C ALA A 563 -0.62 35.69 3.05
N VAL A 564 -0.24 36.41 4.12
CA VAL A 564 -1.03 37.55 4.66
C VAL A 564 -0.96 38.76 3.74
N ALA A 565 0.19 39.07 3.15
CA ALA A 565 0.37 40.18 2.21
C ALA A 565 -0.48 40.02 0.93
N CYS A 566 -0.95 38.82 0.63
CA CYS A 566 -1.80 38.54 -0.53
C CYS A 566 -3.29 38.42 -0.17
N ALA A 567 -3.67 38.63 1.10
CA ALA A 567 -5.04 38.43 1.58
C ALA A 567 -6.06 39.43 0.97
N ASP A 568 -5.64 40.66 0.66
CA ASP A 568 -6.50 41.71 0.08
C ASP A 568 -6.84 41.47 -1.40
N GLY A 569 -6.07 40.66 -2.12
CA GLY A 569 -6.25 40.45 -3.56
C GLY A 569 -7.46 39.58 -3.93
N PHE A 570 -8.07 38.89 -2.95
CA PHE A 570 -8.99 37.78 -3.22
C PHE A 570 -10.13 37.66 -2.18
N LEU A 571 -10.70 38.77 -1.71
CA LEU A 571 -11.95 38.77 -0.92
C LEU A 571 -13.20 39.07 -1.78
N PRO A 572 -13.60 38.25 -2.77
CA PRO A 572 -14.78 38.53 -3.58
C PRO A 572 -16.10 38.05 -2.94
N SER A 573 -16.07 37.30 -1.83
CA SER A 573 -17.27 36.73 -1.20
C SER A 573 -17.27 36.80 0.34
N PRO A 574 -18.44 36.97 0.98
CA PRO A 574 -18.57 36.94 2.46
C PRO A 574 -18.08 35.63 3.11
N GLU A 575 -18.18 34.51 2.40
CA GLU A 575 -17.74 33.20 2.90
C GLU A 575 -16.21 33.10 2.98
N SER A 576 -15.49 33.66 2.00
CA SER A 576 -14.03 33.82 2.02
C SER A 576 -13.56 34.69 3.19
N VAL A 577 -14.33 35.73 3.54
CA VAL A 577 -14.05 36.59 4.69
C VAL A 577 -14.15 35.79 5.99
N HIS A 578 -15.22 35.01 6.19
CA HIS A 578 -15.40 34.22 7.41
C HIS A 578 -14.27 33.21 7.66
N GLN A 579 -13.76 32.57 6.62
CA GLN A 579 -12.68 31.59 6.75
C GLN A 579 -11.31 32.24 6.96
N LEU A 580 -11.06 33.39 6.32
CA LEU A 580 -9.87 34.21 6.60
C LEU A 580 -9.90 34.76 8.03
N VAL A 581 -11.05 35.18 8.53
CA VAL A 581 -11.24 35.64 9.91
C VAL A 581 -10.82 34.56 10.92
N ALA A 582 -11.12 33.28 10.65
CA ALA A 582 -10.70 32.18 11.52
C ALA A 582 -9.16 32.03 11.53
N ALA A 583 -8.51 32.14 10.37
CA ALA A 583 -7.05 32.11 10.27
C ALA A 583 -6.39 33.33 10.95
N GLN A 584 -6.97 34.52 10.79
CA GLN A 584 -6.53 35.75 11.46
C GLN A 584 -6.68 35.64 12.98
N TYR A 585 -7.79 35.07 13.45
CA TYR A 585 -7.98 34.79 14.87
C TYR A 585 -6.88 33.87 15.43
N GLU A 586 -6.53 32.79 14.72
CA GLU A 586 -5.45 31.90 15.16
C GLU A 586 -4.05 32.57 15.08
N MET A 587 -3.83 33.47 14.12
CA MET A 587 -2.62 34.30 14.05
C MET A 587 -2.52 35.27 15.24
N VAL A 588 -3.63 35.93 15.62
CA VAL A 588 -3.71 36.76 16.84
C VAL A 588 -3.44 35.91 18.08
N ARG A 589 -3.94 34.68 18.15
CA ARG A 589 -3.61 33.74 19.25
C ARG A 589 -2.13 33.32 19.26
N ALA A 590 -1.40 33.49 18.16
CA ALA A 590 0.04 33.30 18.07
C ALA A 590 0.85 34.57 18.43
N SER A 591 0.21 35.70 18.72
CA SER A 591 0.86 36.97 19.08
C SER A 591 1.96 36.87 20.16
N PRO A 592 1.75 36.20 21.31
CA PRO A 592 2.81 36.08 22.33
C PRO A 592 4.07 35.38 21.81
N THR A 593 3.86 34.44 20.88
CA THR A 593 4.91 33.65 20.24
C THR A 593 5.70 34.50 19.25
N LEU A 594 5.03 35.22 18.36
CA LEU A 594 5.68 36.10 17.37
C LEU A 594 6.44 37.26 18.04
N ARG A 595 5.88 37.83 19.12
CA ARG A 595 6.57 38.85 19.94
C ARG A 595 7.83 38.29 20.62
N ALA A 596 7.83 37.01 21.01
CA ALA A 596 9.01 36.36 21.57
C ALA A 596 10.13 36.19 20.52
N ILE A 597 9.79 35.80 19.28
CA ILE A 597 10.73 35.73 18.15
C ILE A 597 11.32 37.12 17.86
N ASN A 598 10.49 38.16 17.81
CA ASN A 598 10.92 39.52 17.48
C ASN A 598 11.91 40.09 18.52
N LYS A 599 11.70 39.79 19.80
CA LYS A 599 12.66 40.15 20.88
C LYS A 599 14.01 39.42 20.73
N GLN A 600 14.04 38.26 20.09
CA GLN A 600 15.25 37.45 19.90
C GLN A 600 15.98 37.71 18.56
N GLN A 601 15.28 38.20 17.53
CA GLN A 601 15.80 38.36 16.15
C GLN A 601 16.09 39.82 15.72
N GLN A 602 16.29 40.76 16.65
CA GLN A 602 16.42 42.22 16.38
C GLN A 602 17.52 42.65 15.36
N LYS A 603 18.34 41.74 14.82
CA LYS A 603 19.36 42.03 13.78
C LYS A 603 19.33 41.07 12.57
N GLY A 604 18.28 40.25 12.40
CA GLY A 604 18.21 39.22 11.35
C GLY A 604 17.61 39.69 10.01
N LYS A 605 17.94 38.96 8.93
CA LYS A 605 17.51 39.17 7.53
C LYS A 605 15.97 39.11 7.32
N HIS A 606 15.23 38.59 8.29
CA HIS A 606 13.77 38.35 8.23
C HIS A 606 12.97 39.28 9.16
N SER A 607 13.60 40.32 9.72
CA SER A 607 13.00 41.24 10.69
C SER A 607 11.82 42.06 10.13
N GLN A 608 11.80 42.34 8.82
CA GLN A 608 10.77 43.17 8.18
C GLN A 608 9.42 42.45 8.05
N GLY A 609 9.39 41.18 7.63
CA GLY A 609 8.14 40.40 7.53
C GLY A 609 7.52 40.12 8.90
N LEU A 610 8.35 39.82 9.90
CA LEU A 610 7.89 39.67 11.29
C LEU A 610 7.32 40.97 11.87
N GLN A 611 7.95 42.12 11.59
CA GLN A 611 7.43 43.43 11.99
C GLN A 611 6.09 43.73 11.30
N SER A 612 5.97 43.40 10.00
CA SER A 612 4.74 43.60 9.23
C SER A 612 3.58 42.77 9.80
N LEU A 613 3.84 41.50 10.16
CA LEU A 613 2.86 40.64 10.84
C LEU A 613 2.46 41.18 12.22
N LEU A 614 3.41 41.70 13.01
CA LEU A 614 3.12 42.24 14.34
C LEU A 614 2.25 43.50 14.28
N VAL A 615 2.45 44.37 13.29
CA VAL A 615 1.59 45.55 13.06
C VAL A 615 0.15 45.12 12.77
N THR A 616 -0.05 44.11 11.91
CA THR A 616 -1.38 43.56 11.63
C THR A 616 -2.02 42.95 12.88
N ILE A 617 -1.25 42.21 13.68
CA ILE A 617 -1.73 41.58 14.91
C ILE A 617 -2.13 42.63 15.96
N GLU A 618 -1.32 43.65 16.18
CA GLU A 618 -1.57 44.72 17.15
C GLU A 618 -2.87 45.45 16.87
N PHE A 619 -3.14 45.76 15.59
CA PHE A 619 -4.40 46.36 15.19
C PHE A 619 -5.61 45.49 15.58
N TYR A 620 -5.58 44.20 15.27
CA TYR A 620 -6.71 43.31 15.58
C TYR A 620 -6.82 43.00 17.07
N GLU A 621 -5.73 42.95 17.84
CA GLU A 621 -5.78 42.85 19.30
C GLU A 621 -6.54 44.04 19.92
N ASP A 622 -6.26 45.26 19.45
CA ASP A 622 -6.94 46.47 19.91
C ASP A 622 -8.45 46.45 19.57
N GLN A 623 -8.83 45.97 18.38
CA GLN A 623 -10.25 45.83 18.01
C GLN A 623 -10.99 44.78 18.84
N LEU A 624 -10.26 43.78 19.36
CA LEU A 624 -10.83 42.69 20.16
C LEU A 624 -10.94 43.01 21.64
N GLU A 625 -10.49 44.19 22.08
CA GLU A 625 -10.59 44.63 23.47
C GLU A 625 -12.06 44.68 23.95
N GLY A 626 -12.37 43.93 25.00
CA GLY A 626 -13.71 43.86 25.57
C GLY A 626 -14.66 42.82 24.96
N THR A 627 -14.20 42.01 23.99
CA THR A 627 -14.95 40.84 23.49
C THR A 627 -15.06 39.74 24.55
N LYS A 628 -16.22 39.07 24.63
CA LYS A 628 -16.54 38.11 25.71
C LYS A 628 -16.73 36.67 25.25
N SER A 629 -16.81 36.43 23.95
CA SER A 629 -17.03 35.10 23.35
C SER A 629 -16.31 34.97 22.00
N ALA A 630 -16.04 33.73 21.58
CA ALA A 630 -15.44 33.45 20.28
C ALA A 630 -16.32 33.97 19.11
N ASP A 631 -17.64 33.88 19.25
CA ASP A 631 -18.58 34.41 18.25
C ASP A 631 -18.51 35.94 18.14
N ASP A 632 -18.31 36.64 19.26
CA ASP A 632 -18.13 38.10 19.26
C ASP A 632 -16.80 38.49 18.62
N VAL A 633 -15.73 37.73 18.88
CA VAL A 633 -14.41 37.92 18.26
C VAL A 633 -14.51 37.76 16.74
N MET A 634 -15.11 36.66 16.28
CA MET A 634 -15.30 36.39 14.85
C MET A 634 -16.15 37.49 14.18
N ARG A 635 -17.18 38.00 14.87
CA ARG A 635 -18.03 39.09 14.36
C ARG A 635 -17.28 40.42 14.23
N VAL A 636 -16.42 40.75 15.20
CA VAL A 636 -15.61 41.98 15.17
C VAL A 636 -14.57 41.90 14.04
N LEU A 637 -13.82 40.80 13.97
CA LEU A 637 -12.83 40.60 12.90
C LEU A 637 -13.47 40.61 11.51
N ALA A 638 -14.60 39.94 11.33
CA ALA A 638 -15.33 39.95 10.06
C ALA A 638 -15.73 41.37 9.67
N ARG A 639 -16.27 42.16 10.61
CA ARG A 639 -16.65 43.56 10.36
C ARG A 639 -15.47 44.42 9.94
N GLU A 640 -14.33 44.28 10.60
CA GLU A 640 -13.14 45.08 10.29
C GLU A 640 -12.55 44.70 8.92
N ILE A 641 -12.49 43.40 8.61
CA ILE A 641 -12.02 42.90 7.31
C ILE A 641 -12.97 43.29 6.17
N GLU A 642 -14.29 43.19 6.38
CA GLU A 642 -15.29 43.66 5.40
C GLU A 642 -15.23 45.16 5.15
N ARG A 643 -14.83 45.95 6.17
CA ARG A 643 -14.78 47.41 6.08
C ARG A 643 -13.56 47.92 5.32
N ASP A 644 -12.37 47.45 5.70
CA ASP A 644 -11.09 48.04 5.25
C ASP A 644 -10.11 47.03 4.63
N GLY A 645 -10.52 45.75 4.47
CA GLY A 645 -9.61 44.67 4.11
C GLY A 645 -8.73 44.23 5.29
N VAL A 646 -7.68 43.46 5.01
CA VAL A 646 -6.73 43.04 6.05
C VAL A 646 -5.80 44.20 6.40
N HIS A 647 -5.76 44.56 7.68
CA HIS A 647 -4.99 45.73 8.13
C HIS A 647 -3.49 45.58 7.85
N GLY A 648 -2.89 46.63 7.27
CA GLY A 648 -1.46 46.70 7.00
C GLY A 648 -0.99 45.88 5.80
N VAL A 649 -1.90 45.36 4.95
CA VAL A 649 -1.56 44.62 3.72
C VAL A 649 -1.30 45.55 2.53
N SER A 650 -2.19 46.52 2.29
CA SER A 650 -2.07 47.51 1.19
C SER A 650 -0.84 48.43 1.24
N ALA A 651 -0.12 48.46 2.37
CA ALA A 651 1.10 49.25 2.60
C ALA A 651 2.40 48.42 2.45
N ARG A 652 2.31 47.11 2.21
CA ARG A 652 3.47 46.24 2.00
C ARG A 652 3.95 46.41 0.56
N GLU A 653 5.14 46.96 0.36
CA GLU A 653 5.77 46.99 -0.97
C GLU A 653 6.01 45.56 -1.44
N ARG A 654 5.37 45.20 -2.56
CA ARG A 654 5.54 43.91 -3.21
C ARG A 654 6.75 44.05 -4.13
N GLU A 655 7.94 43.70 -3.64
CA GLU A 655 8.94 43.21 -4.59
C GLU A 655 8.34 41.94 -5.22
N GLU A 656 8.22 41.86 -6.54
CA GLU A 656 7.99 40.57 -7.19
C GLU A 656 9.07 39.64 -6.64
N PRO A 657 8.71 38.57 -5.91
CA PRO A 657 9.72 37.71 -5.32
C PRO A 657 10.45 37.05 -6.49
N GLY A 658 11.60 37.60 -6.85
CA GLY A 658 12.60 36.88 -7.62
C GLY A 658 12.77 35.54 -6.93
N ILE A 659 12.65 34.46 -7.71
CA ILE A 659 12.77 33.04 -7.31
C ILE A 659 13.38 32.94 -5.91
N ILE A 660 12.57 32.58 -4.90
CA ILE A 660 13.09 32.37 -3.54
C ILE A 660 14.30 31.44 -3.72
N SER A 661 15.51 31.97 -3.49
CA SER A 661 16.74 31.23 -3.68
C SER A 661 16.88 30.30 -2.47
N GLY A 662 16.04 29.27 -2.43
CA GLY A 662 16.10 28.21 -1.44
C GLY A 662 17.50 27.62 -1.51
N THR A 663 18.23 27.66 -0.41
CA THR A 663 19.48 26.90 -0.23
C THR A 663 19.18 25.53 0.39
N GLY A 664 17.91 25.29 0.77
CA GLY A 664 17.41 24.08 1.43
C GLY A 664 17.41 22.85 0.52
N ASP A 665 17.19 23.03 -0.78
CA ASP A 665 17.23 21.96 -1.78
C ASP A 665 18.64 21.36 -1.93
N ILE A 666 19.69 22.19 -2.00
CA ILE A 666 21.09 21.76 -2.08
C ILE A 666 21.47 20.95 -0.83
N ALA A 667 21.00 21.37 0.35
CA ALA A 667 21.21 20.64 1.59
C ALA A 667 20.36 19.35 1.69
N PHE A 668 19.24 19.27 0.96
CA PHE A 668 18.34 18.12 0.93
C PHE A 668 18.82 16.99 0.01
N VAL A 669 19.58 17.28 -1.05
CA VAL A 669 20.03 16.29 -2.06
C VAL A 669 20.70 15.08 -1.42
N ARG A 670 21.51 15.26 -0.37
CA ARG A 670 22.13 14.13 0.34
C ARG A 670 21.09 13.16 0.94
N TRP A 671 19.99 13.70 1.48
CA TRP A 671 18.91 12.92 2.04
C TRP A 671 18.04 12.34 0.93
N ALA A 672 17.91 13.03 -0.20
CA ALA A 672 17.27 12.48 -1.39
C ALA A 672 18.05 11.30 -1.97
N CYS A 673 19.39 11.37 -2.00
CA CYS A 673 20.23 10.25 -2.39
C CYS A 673 20.18 9.11 -1.36
N ALA A 674 20.17 9.42 -0.06
CA ALA A 674 20.06 8.41 0.99
C ALA A 674 18.71 7.68 0.94
N ASP A 675 17.60 8.42 0.80
CA ASP A 675 16.27 7.86 0.67
C ASP A 675 16.12 7.13 -0.67
N GLY A 676 16.63 7.70 -1.77
CA GLY A 676 16.68 7.03 -3.08
C GLY A 676 17.45 5.72 -3.04
N LEU A 677 18.60 5.68 -2.38
CA LEU A 677 19.32 4.42 -2.13
C LEU A 677 18.53 3.51 -1.22
N ALA A 678 17.90 3.98 -0.14
CA ALA A 678 17.10 3.16 0.75
C ALA A 678 15.92 2.49 0.01
N LEU A 679 15.33 3.19 -0.96
CA LEU A 679 14.32 2.65 -1.87
C LEU A 679 14.87 1.56 -2.79
N MET A 680 16.16 1.61 -3.12
CA MET A 680 16.86 0.62 -3.94
C MET A 680 17.64 -0.43 -3.10
N SER A 681 17.69 -0.26 -1.77
CA SER A 681 18.48 -1.07 -0.81
C SER A 681 17.68 -2.21 -0.20
N THR A 682 16.63 -2.64 -0.88
CA THR A 682 15.93 -3.89 -0.62
C THR A 682 16.46 -4.96 -1.59
N PRO A 683 17.41 -5.83 -1.18
CA PRO A 683 17.87 -6.94 -2.02
C PRO A 683 16.77 -7.98 -2.32
N SER A 684 15.58 -7.84 -1.69
CA SER A 684 14.41 -8.68 -1.92
C SER A 684 13.76 -8.51 -3.30
N GLU A 685 14.16 -7.50 -4.08
CA GLU A 685 13.49 -7.16 -5.35
C GLU A 685 14.25 -7.60 -6.61
N PHE A 686 15.52 -8.02 -6.49
CA PHE A 686 16.31 -8.42 -7.66
C PHE A 686 16.51 -9.92 -7.85
N GLN A 687 15.89 -10.75 -7.02
CA GLN A 687 16.01 -12.20 -7.16
C GLN A 687 14.68 -12.92 -6.93
N THR A 688 13.78 -12.78 -7.91
CA THR A 688 12.39 -13.29 -7.90
C THR A 688 11.54 -12.72 -6.75
N PRO A 689 10.21 -12.52 -6.93
CA PRO A 689 9.42 -11.78 -5.95
C PRO A 689 9.28 -12.62 -4.67
N VAL A 690 10.11 -12.36 -3.66
CA VAL A 690 10.16 -13.16 -2.43
C VAL A 690 10.39 -12.27 -1.20
N ALA A 691 9.36 -12.22 -0.36
CA ALA A 691 9.39 -12.35 1.11
C ALA A 691 10.56 -11.81 1.97
N PRO A 692 10.27 -11.17 3.12
CA PRO A 692 11.18 -11.16 4.27
C PRO A 692 10.86 -12.32 5.24
N ILE A 693 11.90 -13.05 5.66
CA ILE A 693 11.89 -14.03 6.76
C ILE A 693 12.43 -13.37 8.04
N GLU A 694 11.73 -13.68 9.14
CA GLU A 694 12.03 -13.50 10.58
C GLU A 694 13.42 -14.09 10.98
N ARG A 695 14.07 -13.83 12.12
CA ARG A 695 13.62 -13.82 13.53
C ARG A 695 14.90 -13.55 14.38
N LEU A 696 14.82 -13.03 15.61
CA LEU A 696 14.98 -13.83 16.86
C LEU A 696 14.90 -12.92 18.12
N PRO A 697 14.70 -13.47 19.34
CA PRO A 697 13.57 -13.16 20.22
C PRO A 697 13.99 -12.52 21.56
N GLY A 698 13.02 -12.13 22.38
CA GLY A 698 13.27 -11.90 23.81
C GLY A 698 12.10 -11.26 24.56
N PHE A 699 11.18 -12.09 25.05
CA PHE A 699 10.22 -11.75 26.10
C PHE A 699 10.95 -11.68 27.47
N GLU A 700 10.56 -10.68 28.27
CA GLU A 700 10.63 -10.49 29.74
C GLU A 700 11.64 -11.26 30.63
N MET A 701 12.25 -10.57 31.63
CA MET A 701 11.75 -10.57 33.03
C MET A 701 12.71 -9.85 34.03
N SER A 702 12.10 -9.02 34.90
CA SER A 702 12.38 -8.78 36.34
C SER A 702 13.44 -7.78 36.88
N PHE A 703 12.96 -7.05 37.90
CA PHE A 703 13.60 -6.12 38.84
C PHE A 703 14.71 -6.76 39.72
N TRP A 704 15.69 -5.93 40.10
CA TRP A 704 16.71 -5.99 41.19
C TRP A 704 16.97 -7.30 41.96
N ILE A 705 18.26 -7.64 42.11
CA ILE A 705 18.95 -7.84 43.40
C ILE A 705 20.47 -7.67 43.19
N ALA A 706 21.09 -6.85 44.05
CA ALA A 706 22.53 -6.78 44.21
C ALA A 706 23.01 -7.84 45.21
N THR A 707 24.22 -8.36 44.96
CA THR A 707 25.18 -8.97 45.90
C THR A 707 24.81 -10.26 46.63
N MET A 708 25.49 -11.37 46.32
CA MET A 708 26.59 -11.98 47.11
C MET A 708 26.86 -13.44 46.70
N ASN A 709 28.12 -13.69 46.34
CA ASN A 709 28.98 -14.84 46.65
C ASN A 709 28.49 -16.30 46.66
N SER A 710 29.42 -17.11 46.12
CA SER A 710 29.92 -18.42 46.58
C SER A 710 29.32 -19.71 45.99
N LYS A 711 30.20 -20.36 45.20
CA LYS A 711 30.52 -21.79 45.13
C LYS A 711 29.43 -22.76 45.62
N SER A 712 28.98 -23.65 44.73
CA SER A 712 28.93 -25.11 44.98
C SER A 712 28.53 -25.88 43.72
N LEU A 713 29.27 -26.96 43.45
CA LEU A 713 28.93 -28.01 42.49
C LEU A 713 27.56 -28.60 42.82
N PHE A 714 26.71 -28.82 41.82
CA PHE A 714 25.79 -29.96 41.80
C PHE A 714 25.59 -30.45 40.37
N ALA A 715 25.98 -31.70 40.15
CA ALA A 715 25.61 -32.48 38.98
C ALA A 715 24.09 -32.71 38.97
N LEU A 716 23.44 -32.52 37.82
CA LEU A 716 22.07 -32.96 37.58
C LEU A 716 22.01 -33.70 36.23
N PRO A 717 21.23 -34.78 36.15
CA PRO A 717 21.38 -35.83 35.15
C PRO A 717 20.74 -35.43 33.82
N PHE A 718 21.33 -35.90 32.72
CA PHE A 718 20.69 -35.93 31.41
C PHE A 718 19.43 -36.78 31.49
N ILE A 719 18.26 -36.14 31.51
CA ILE A 719 17.00 -36.78 31.16
C ILE A 719 16.97 -36.82 29.62
N PHE A 720 17.10 -38.01 29.04
CA PHE A 720 16.74 -38.25 27.66
C PHE A 720 15.26 -37.92 27.47
N GLN A 721 14.97 -36.79 26.84
CA GLN A 721 13.63 -36.51 26.32
C GLN A 721 13.45 -37.39 25.07
N VAL A 722 12.82 -38.55 25.24
CA VAL A 722 12.35 -39.34 24.10
C VAL A 722 11.34 -38.46 23.36
N ALA A 723 11.68 -38.04 22.13
CA ALA A 723 10.77 -37.29 21.28
C ALA A 723 9.49 -38.12 21.07
N ARG A 724 8.37 -37.72 21.70
CA ARG A 724 7.06 -38.28 21.38
C ARG A 724 6.70 -37.82 19.98
N GLY A 725 6.47 -38.76 19.05
CA GLY A 725 5.91 -38.47 17.73
C GLY A 725 4.45 -38.01 17.82
N ALA A 726 3.91 -37.55 16.69
CA ALA A 726 2.52 -37.12 16.63
C ALA A 726 1.57 -38.31 16.82
N VAL A 727 0.44 -38.09 17.50
CA VAL A 727 -0.58 -39.11 17.75
C VAL A 727 -1.94 -38.60 17.28
N VAL A 728 -2.53 -39.30 16.31
CA VAL A 728 -3.92 -39.08 15.89
C VAL A 728 -4.84 -39.69 16.95
N LEU A 729 -5.65 -38.86 17.59
CA LEU A 729 -6.54 -39.27 18.67
C LEU A 729 -7.78 -39.98 18.14
N SER A 730 -8.28 -40.97 18.89
CA SER A 730 -9.45 -41.77 18.48
C SER A 730 -10.76 -40.99 18.53
N ALA A 731 -10.85 -39.98 19.39
CA ALA A 731 -12.06 -39.20 19.58
C ALA A 731 -12.33 -38.29 18.35
N PRO A 732 -13.54 -38.33 17.77
CA PRO A 732 -13.92 -37.42 16.70
C PRO A 732 -14.06 -35.99 17.25
N ALA A 733 -13.67 -35.01 16.43
CA ALA A 733 -13.94 -33.60 16.65
C ALA A 733 -15.18 -33.18 15.82
N GLN A 734 -15.06 -32.19 14.93
CA GLN A 734 -16.16 -31.79 14.06
C GLN A 734 -16.29 -32.69 12.82
N THR A 735 -17.52 -32.78 12.30
CA THR A 735 -17.81 -33.30 10.95
C THR A 735 -17.77 -32.13 9.97
N PHE A 736 -17.16 -32.33 8.80
CA PHE A 736 -17.07 -31.30 7.77
C PHE A 736 -18.36 -31.23 6.95
N ASP A 737 -18.73 -29.99 6.60
CA ASP A 737 -19.81 -29.65 5.68
C ASP A 737 -19.24 -29.40 4.27
N GLY A 738 -18.05 -28.80 4.17
CA GLY A 738 -17.31 -28.76 2.91
C GLY A 738 -16.31 -27.61 2.76
N VAL A 739 -15.79 -27.51 1.54
CA VAL A 739 -14.89 -26.45 1.07
C VAL A 739 -15.40 -25.93 -0.26
N GLY A 740 -15.43 -24.62 -0.43
CA GLY A 740 -15.94 -23.98 -1.64
C GLY A 740 -15.40 -22.59 -1.91
N GLY A 741 -16.17 -21.85 -2.70
CA GLY A 741 -15.92 -20.43 -2.95
C GLY A 741 -16.98 -19.79 -3.82
N SER A 742 -16.82 -18.50 -4.06
CA SER A 742 -17.79 -17.65 -4.73
C SER A 742 -17.68 -17.62 -6.26
N GLY A 743 -18.84 -17.71 -6.87
CA GLY A 743 -19.15 -17.40 -8.26
C GLY A 743 -19.34 -15.91 -8.53
N ALA A 744 -18.94 -15.01 -7.62
CA ALA A 744 -19.10 -13.59 -7.83
C ALA A 744 -18.26 -13.09 -9.02
N TRP A 745 -18.91 -12.31 -9.88
CA TRP A 745 -18.30 -11.40 -10.86
C TRP A 745 -17.64 -12.05 -12.08
N TRP A 746 -16.70 -12.97 -11.87
CA TRP A 746 -15.98 -13.64 -12.95
C TRP A 746 -16.87 -14.36 -13.97
N PRO A 747 -18.09 -14.87 -13.65
CA PRO A 747 -18.96 -15.43 -14.68
C PRO A 747 -19.26 -14.45 -15.82
N HIS A 748 -19.34 -13.14 -15.54
CA HIS A 748 -19.62 -12.11 -16.54
C HIS A 748 -18.65 -12.17 -17.74
N ASP A 749 -17.36 -12.31 -17.45
CA ASP A 749 -16.32 -12.38 -18.47
C ASP A 749 -16.23 -13.79 -19.06
N LEU A 750 -16.16 -14.82 -18.21
CA LEU A 750 -15.97 -16.20 -18.68
C LEU A 750 -17.14 -16.70 -19.52
N TYR A 751 -18.35 -16.16 -19.33
CA TYR A 751 -19.48 -16.49 -20.18
C TYR A 751 -19.27 -16.06 -21.64
N GLN A 752 -18.33 -15.15 -21.92
CA GLN A 752 -17.97 -14.72 -23.27
C GLN A 752 -16.85 -15.58 -23.90
N PHE A 753 -16.22 -16.48 -23.13
CA PHE A 753 -15.14 -17.34 -23.61
C PHE A 753 -15.69 -18.48 -24.49
N PRO A 754 -14.87 -19.18 -25.29
CA PRO A 754 -15.31 -20.38 -25.99
C PRO A 754 -15.92 -21.42 -25.03
N GLU A 755 -16.96 -22.14 -25.48
CA GLU A 755 -17.64 -23.16 -24.65
C GLU A 755 -16.68 -24.21 -24.08
N SER A 756 -15.66 -24.60 -24.85
CA SER A 756 -14.63 -25.53 -24.39
C SER A 756 -13.87 -25.00 -23.16
N VAL A 757 -13.60 -23.70 -23.10
CA VAL A 757 -12.93 -23.07 -21.96
C VAL A 757 -13.88 -22.96 -20.77
N ARG A 758 -15.15 -22.61 -20.98
CA ARG A 758 -16.17 -22.61 -19.91
C ARG A 758 -16.37 -23.98 -19.27
N GLN A 759 -16.42 -25.04 -20.08
CA GLN A 759 -16.47 -26.41 -19.60
C GLN A 759 -15.19 -26.82 -18.87
N ASN A 760 -14.02 -26.37 -19.36
CA ASN A 760 -12.75 -26.60 -18.67
C ASN A 760 -12.73 -25.94 -17.28
N VAL A 761 -13.15 -24.67 -17.16
CA VAL A 761 -13.30 -24.00 -15.85
C VAL A 761 -14.22 -24.80 -14.94
N SER A 762 -15.38 -25.22 -15.45
CA SER A 762 -16.34 -26.03 -14.68
C SER A 762 -15.74 -27.35 -14.18
N ASN A 763 -14.91 -28.00 -15.00
CA ASN A 763 -14.20 -29.22 -14.60
C ASN A 763 -13.11 -28.92 -13.55
N LEU A 764 -12.32 -27.86 -13.75
CA LEU A 764 -11.28 -27.44 -12.80
C LEU A 764 -11.88 -27.12 -11.42
N LEU A 765 -13.07 -26.52 -11.35
CA LEU A 765 -13.71 -26.17 -10.08
C LEU A 765 -14.44 -27.36 -9.43
N PHE A 766 -15.27 -28.07 -10.18
CA PHE A 766 -16.28 -28.95 -9.58
C PHE A 766 -15.99 -30.45 -9.71
N SER A 767 -15.14 -30.87 -10.65
CA SER A 767 -14.79 -32.30 -10.78
C SER A 767 -13.79 -32.73 -9.71
N GLU A 768 -13.79 -34.01 -9.34
CA GLU A 768 -12.79 -34.61 -8.44
C GLU A 768 -11.36 -34.57 -9.04
N GLN A 769 -11.24 -34.53 -10.37
CA GLN A 769 -9.94 -34.32 -11.01
C GLN A 769 -9.44 -32.88 -10.88
N GLY A 770 -10.36 -31.93 -10.67
CA GLY A 770 -10.10 -30.53 -10.35
C GLY A 770 -9.99 -30.29 -8.84
N LEU A 771 -10.55 -29.19 -8.35
CA LEU A 771 -10.64 -28.87 -6.92
C LEU A 771 -11.60 -29.79 -6.16
N GLY A 772 -12.60 -30.36 -6.85
CA GLY A 772 -13.65 -31.14 -6.23
C GLY A 772 -14.43 -30.32 -5.19
N LEU A 773 -14.74 -29.06 -5.46
CA LEU A 773 -15.43 -28.21 -4.47
C LEU A 773 -16.74 -28.85 -4.02
N SER A 774 -17.00 -28.78 -2.73
CA SER A 774 -18.25 -29.26 -2.13
C SER A 774 -19.28 -28.15 -1.94
N SER A 775 -18.84 -26.89 -2.09
CA SER A 775 -19.67 -25.70 -1.95
C SER A 775 -19.43 -24.72 -3.10
N TYR A 776 -20.51 -24.12 -3.61
CA TYR A 776 -20.46 -23.05 -4.60
C TYR A 776 -21.47 -21.95 -4.24
N ARG A 777 -21.00 -20.71 -4.09
CA ARG A 777 -21.83 -19.54 -3.75
C ARG A 777 -22.15 -18.75 -5.02
N TYR A 778 -23.41 -18.76 -5.45
CA TYR A 778 -23.97 -17.99 -6.56
C TYR A 778 -24.37 -16.58 -6.11
N ASN A 779 -23.82 -15.55 -6.75
CA ASN A 779 -24.13 -14.14 -6.46
C ASN A 779 -25.46 -13.75 -7.14
N LEU A 780 -26.53 -13.68 -6.35
CA LEU A 780 -27.83 -13.22 -6.80
C LEU A 780 -27.83 -11.68 -6.90
N GLY A 781 -27.79 -11.17 -8.13
CA GLY A 781 -27.52 -9.77 -8.42
C GLY A 781 -28.62 -8.78 -8.03
N GLY A 782 -28.19 -7.60 -7.56
CA GLY A 782 -29.04 -6.43 -7.32
C GLY A 782 -29.27 -5.56 -8.55
N GLY A 783 -28.67 -5.90 -9.70
CA GLY A 783 -28.83 -5.19 -10.98
C GLY A 783 -27.81 -4.10 -11.24
N GLY A 784 -26.83 -3.90 -10.34
CA GLY A 784 -25.64 -3.10 -10.58
C GLY A 784 -25.84 -1.59 -10.67
N LEU A 785 -27.02 -1.06 -10.36
CA LEU A 785 -27.31 0.36 -10.52
C LEU A 785 -26.40 1.19 -9.60
N GLY A 786 -25.59 2.08 -10.16
CA GLY A 786 -24.61 2.89 -9.41
C GLY A 786 -23.25 2.22 -9.21
N VAL A 787 -23.04 1.00 -9.72
CA VAL A 787 -21.74 0.32 -9.69
C VAL A 787 -20.96 0.66 -10.95
N SER A 788 -19.72 1.13 -10.79
CA SER A 788 -18.87 1.56 -11.91
C SER A 788 -18.17 0.39 -12.62
N ASN A 789 -17.98 -0.73 -11.93
CA ASN A 789 -17.34 -1.92 -12.51
C ASN A 789 -18.39 -2.90 -13.04
N PRO A 790 -18.49 -3.11 -14.36
CA PRO A 790 -19.53 -3.95 -14.97
C PRO A 790 -19.43 -5.43 -14.54
N THR A 791 -18.22 -5.94 -14.32
CA THR A 791 -18.05 -7.32 -13.82
C THR A 791 -18.61 -7.50 -12.41
N ARG A 792 -18.65 -6.42 -11.61
CA ARG A 792 -19.15 -6.43 -10.22
C ARG A 792 -20.61 -5.95 -10.11
N ALA A 793 -21.31 -5.93 -11.24
CA ALA A 793 -22.68 -5.48 -11.42
C ALA A 793 -23.52 -6.60 -12.06
N PRO A 794 -23.71 -7.74 -11.36
CA PRO A 794 -24.52 -8.84 -11.89
C PRO A 794 -25.95 -8.38 -12.22
N GLU A 795 -26.51 -8.95 -13.29
CA GLU A 795 -27.90 -8.69 -13.66
C GLU A 795 -28.85 -9.23 -12.59
N THR A 796 -30.06 -8.66 -12.54
CA THR A 796 -31.09 -9.11 -11.60
C THR A 796 -32.31 -9.64 -12.34
N PHE A 797 -32.91 -10.70 -11.81
CA PHE A 797 -34.22 -11.20 -12.25
C PHE A 797 -35.34 -10.20 -11.96
N TYR A 798 -35.15 -9.32 -10.97
CA TYR A 798 -36.18 -8.40 -10.50
C TYR A 798 -36.32 -7.18 -11.42
N VAL A 799 -37.53 -6.93 -11.93
CA VAL A 799 -37.84 -5.68 -12.65
C VAL A 799 -38.62 -4.74 -11.74
N SER A 800 -39.67 -5.26 -11.12
CA SER A 800 -40.48 -4.59 -10.09
C SER A 800 -41.25 -5.65 -9.29
N GLN A 801 -41.99 -5.25 -8.25
CA GLN A 801 -42.76 -6.18 -7.41
C GLN A 801 -43.66 -7.11 -8.25
N GLY A 802 -43.36 -8.41 -8.21
CA GLY A 802 -44.10 -9.45 -8.93
C GLY A 802 -43.81 -9.55 -10.44
N VAL A 803 -42.88 -8.74 -10.97
CA VAL A 803 -42.48 -8.76 -12.39
C VAL A 803 -41.01 -9.12 -12.50
N TYR A 804 -40.73 -10.19 -13.26
CA TYR A 804 -39.40 -10.78 -13.38
C TYR A 804 -38.96 -10.95 -14.83
N ASN A 805 -37.66 -10.76 -15.07
CA ASN A 805 -36.97 -11.19 -16.28
C ASN A 805 -36.20 -12.49 -15.99
N TRP A 806 -36.83 -13.63 -16.24
CA TRP A 806 -36.23 -14.96 -15.99
C TRP A 806 -35.03 -15.30 -16.89
N SER A 807 -34.76 -14.49 -17.91
CA SER A 807 -33.58 -14.65 -18.76
C SER A 807 -32.36 -13.85 -18.27
N ALA A 808 -32.49 -13.06 -17.20
CA ALA A 808 -31.39 -12.29 -16.63
C ALA A 808 -30.32 -13.20 -16.03
N ASP A 809 -29.08 -12.71 -16.00
CA ASP A 809 -27.91 -13.36 -15.39
C ASP A 809 -27.61 -14.79 -15.91
N ALA A 810 -27.76 -14.98 -17.22
CA ALA A 810 -27.45 -16.25 -17.89
C ALA A 810 -26.02 -16.74 -17.58
N GLN A 811 -25.08 -15.82 -17.39
CA GLN A 811 -23.70 -16.11 -17.00
C GLN A 811 -23.58 -16.80 -15.65
N GLY A 812 -24.27 -16.30 -14.62
CA GLY A 812 -24.21 -16.87 -13.28
C GLY A 812 -24.97 -18.20 -13.22
N ILE A 813 -26.12 -18.27 -13.88
CA ILE A 813 -26.90 -19.51 -14.01
C ILE A 813 -26.11 -20.61 -14.72
N TYR A 814 -25.30 -20.28 -15.75
CA TYR A 814 -24.45 -21.27 -16.42
C TYR A 814 -23.53 -22.01 -15.45
N PHE A 815 -22.75 -21.28 -14.64
CA PHE A 815 -21.79 -21.91 -13.72
C PHE A 815 -22.47 -22.55 -12.52
N LEU A 816 -23.60 -21.98 -12.05
CA LEU A 816 -24.43 -22.61 -11.03
C LEU A 816 -24.99 -23.96 -11.52
N LYS A 817 -25.49 -24.02 -12.75
CA LYS A 817 -25.95 -25.26 -13.39
C LYS A 817 -24.80 -26.24 -13.57
N ALA A 818 -23.64 -25.77 -14.00
CA ALA A 818 -22.44 -26.61 -14.16
C ALA A 818 -21.96 -27.22 -12.84
N ALA A 819 -22.11 -26.52 -11.71
CA ALA A 819 -21.85 -27.04 -10.37
C ALA A 819 -22.87 -28.12 -9.98
N ALA A 820 -24.17 -27.86 -10.18
CA ALA A 820 -25.23 -28.82 -9.92
C ALA A 820 -25.07 -30.11 -10.73
N ASP A 821 -24.79 -30.00 -12.02
CA ASP A 821 -24.63 -31.13 -12.93
C ASP A 821 -23.40 -32.00 -12.59
N ARG A 822 -22.40 -31.42 -11.91
CA ARG A 822 -21.22 -32.12 -11.39
C ARG A 822 -21.39 -32.60 -9.95
N GLY A 823 -22.58 -32.47 -9.39
CA GLY A 823 -22.92 -33.02 -8.08
C GLY A 823 -22.33 -32.26 -6.90
N VAL A 824 -22.07 -30.95 -7.04
CA VAL A 824 -21.68 -30.11 -5.89
C VAL A 824 -22.83 -30.13 -4.86
N PRO A 825 -22.61 -30.67 -3.65
CA PRO A 825 -23.68 -30.97 -2.71
C PRO A 825 -24.27 -29.71 -2.04
N GLN A 826 -23.49 -28.64 -1.92
CA GLN A 826 -23.93 -27.40 -1.31
C GLN A 826 -23.91 -26.25 -2.33
N LEU A 827 -25.10 -25.84 -2.76
CA LEU A 827 -25.28 -24.65 -3.59
C LEU A 827 -25.94 -23.56 -2.76
N THR A 828 -25.31 -22.40 -2.68
CA THR A 828 -25.76 -21.26 -1.89
C THR A 828 -26.03 -20.09 -2.82
N ALA A 829 -27.18 -19.44 -2.71
CA ALA A 829 -27.38 -18.11 -3.26
C ALA A 829 -26.99 -17.06 -2.21
N PHE A 830 -26.38 -15.95 -2.60
CA PHE A 830 -26.12 -14.83 -1.68
C PHE A 830 -26.33 -13.49 -2.36
N VAL A 831 -26.67 -12.47 -1.59
CA VAL A 831 -27.01 -11.13 -2.11
C VAL A 831 -26.03 -10.09 -1.57
N ASN A 832 -25.28 -9.45 -2.47
CA ASN A 832 -24.47 -8.28 -2.12
C ASN A 832 -25.32 -7.03 -1.86
N SER A 833 -26.39 -6.86 -2.64
CA SER A 833 -27.32 -5.74 -2.52
C SER A 833 -28.69 -6.08 -3.07
N GLY A 834 -29.74 -5.53 -2.46
CA GLY A 834 -31.08 -5.62 -3.03
C GLY A 834 -31.22 -4.78 -4.31
N PRO A 835 -32.14 -5.13 -5.22
CA PRO A 835 -32.58 -4.23 -6.29
C PRO A 835 -33.01 -2.84 -5.80
N TYR A 836 -33.04 -1.87 -6.72
CA TYR A 836 -33.26 -0.44 -6.45
C TYR A 836 -34.46 -0.11 -5.52
N ASP A 837 -35.51 -0.94 -5.51
CA ASP A 837 -36.69 -0.73 -4.65
C ASP A 837 -36.42 -0.95 -3.16
N PHE A 838 -35.38 -1.71 -2.81
CA PHE A 838 -35.09 -2.20 -1.46
C PHE A 838 -33.95 -1.44 -0.77
N THR A 839 -33.34 -0.46 -1.43
CA THR A 839 -32.28 0.38 -0.86
C THR A 839 -32.78 1.81 -0.63
N THR A 840 -32.23 2.48 0.39
CA THR A 840 -32.67 3.84 0.77
C THR A 840 -32.36 4.91 -0.29
N ASN A 841 -31.35 4.66 -1.13
CA ASN A 841 -30.88 5.61 -2.15
C ASN A 841 -31.32 5.22 -3.57
N GLY A 842 -31.99 4.08 -3.76
CA GLY A 842 -32.39 3.61 -5.09
C GLY A 842 -31.25 3.08 -5.95
N TYR A 843 -30.07 2.82 -5.37
CA TYR A 843 -28.91 2.24 -6.05
C TYR A 843 -28.57 0.87 -5.47
N SER A 844 -27.89 0.02 -6.23
CA SER A 844 -27.39 -1.29 -5.79
C SER A 844 -26.12 -1.17 -4.93
N CYS A 845 -25.70 0.05 -4.57
CA CYS A 845 -24.54 0.31 -3.73
C CYS A 845 -24.66 1.64 -2.97
N GLY A 846 -23.85 1.84 -1.93
CA GLY A 846 -23.75 3.09 -1.16
C GLY A 846 -24.95 3.42 -0.29
N GLY A 847 -25.97 2.56 -0.28
CA GLY A 847 -27.22 2.72 0.46
C GLY A 847 -27.34 1.75 1.64
N VAL A 848 -28.39 1.95 2.44
CA VAL A 848 -28.82 1.06 3.52
C VAL A 848 -30.05 0.29 3.04
N PHE A 849 -30.33 -0.89 3.61
CA PHE A 849 -31.60 -1.57 3.42
C PHE A 849 -32.77 -0.63 3.77
N LYS A 850 -33.83 -0.64 2.96
CA LYS A 850 -34.99 0.25 3.10
C LYS A 850 -36.05 -0.37 4.00
N ASN A 851 -36.24 0.21 5.19
CA ASN A 851 -37.26 -0.22 6.14
C ASN A 851 -38.67 -0.28 5.52
N GLY A 852 -39.44 -1.27 5.94
CA GLY A 852 -40.81 -1.50 5.48
C GLY A 852 -40.91 -2.25 4.16
N THR A 853 -39.77 -2.69 3.60
CA THR A 853 -39.72 -3.48 2.37
C THR A 853 -39.34 -4.95 2.59
N GLU A 854 -39.22 -5.40 3.84
CA GLU A 854 -38.72 -6.73 4.24
C GLU A 854 -39.52 -7.88 3.62
N ALA A 855 -40.85 -7.81 3.69
CA ALA A 855 -41.72 -8.84 3.11
C ALA A 855 -41.66 -8.87 1.57
N ALA A 856 -41.46 -7.71 0.95
CA ALA A 856 -41.34 -7.55 -0.49
C ALA A 856 -39.97 -8.04 -0.99
N TYR A 857 -38.92 -7.81 -0.21
CA TYR A 857 -37.58 -8.33 -0.44
C TYR A 857 -37.53 -9.86 -0.28
N GLY A 858 -38.16 -10.40 0.77
CA GLY A 858 -38.34 -11.83 0.95
C GLY A 858 -39.12 -12.48 -0.19
N GLN A 859 -40.12 -11.79 -0.75
CA GLN A 859 -40.86 -12.27 -1.91
C GLN A 859 -39.97 -12.35 -3.15
N TYR A 860 -39.15 -11.34 -3.41
CA TYR A 860 -38.15 -11.32 -4.49
C TYR A 860 -37.20 -12.52 -4.41
N ILE A 861 -36.61 -12.75 -3.24
CA ILE A 861 -35.70 -13.88 -3.01
C ILE A 861 -36.44 -15.21 -3.22
N ALA A 862 -37.61 -15.38 -2.60
CA ALA A 862 -38.34 -16.65 -2.64
C ALA A 862 -38.91 -16.96 -4.04
N ASP A 863 -39.31 -15.95 -4.82
CA ASP A 863 -39.70 -16.12 -6.22
C ASP A 863 -38.50 -16.56 -7.07
N THR A 864 -37.35 -15.89 -6.91
CA THR A 864 -36.13 -16.21 -7.67
C THR A 864 -35.60 -17.61 -7.35
N LEU A 865 -35.52 -17.97 -6.07
CA LEU A 865 -35.13 -19.32 -5.67
C LEU A 865 -36.18 -20.35 -6.09
N GLY A 866 -37.46 -19.99 -6.07
CA GLY A 866 -38.53 -20.83 -6.60
C GLY A 866 -38.33 -21.15 -8.08
N HIS A 867 -37.96 -20.17 -8.89
CA HIS A 867 -37.63 -20.36 -10.30
C HIS A 867 -36.39 -21.27 -10.48
N ILE A 868 -35.29 -20.97 -9.78
CA ILE A 868 -34.04 -21.74 -9.87
C ILE A 868 -34.26 -23.21 -9.46
N ILE A 869 -34.95 -23.45 -8.34
CA ILE A 869 -35.18 -24.79 -7.79
C ILE A 869 -36.22 -25.55 -8.58
N ASN A 870 -37.39 -24.94 -8.83
CA ASN A 870 -38.53 -25.67 -9.38
C ASN A 870 -38.54 -25.69 -10.91
N ASP A 871 -38.10 -24.62 -11.57
CA ASP A 871 -38.16 -24.52 -13.04
C ASP A 871 -36.83 -24.96 -13.65
N LEU A 872 -35.70 -24.43 -13.16
CA LEU A 872 -34.36 -24.77 -13.66
C LEU A 872 -33.80 -26.08 -13.09
N LYS A 873 -34.46 -26.65 -12.06
CA LYS A 873 -34.08 -27.91 -11.39
C LYS A 873 -32.68 -27.87 -10.78
N ILE A 874 -32.29 -26.73 -10.23
CA ILE A 874 -31.00 -26.54 -9.54
C ILE A 874 -31.24 -26.54 -8.02
N PRO A 875 -30.69 -27.49 -7.25
CA PRO A 875 -31.00 -27.65 -5.84
C PRO A 875 -30.21 -26.67 -4.96
N ILE A 876 -30.73 -25.45 -4.79
CA ILE A 876 -30.18 -24.49 -3.82
C ILE A 876 -30.49 -24.94 -2.39
N SER A 877 -29.46 -25.05 -1.57
CA SER A 877 -29.53 -25.49 -0.17
C SER A 877 -29.64 -24.30 0.80
N TYR A 878 -28.99 -23.18 0.48
CA TYR A 878 -28.92 -22.02 1.37
C TYR A 878 -29.09 -20.68 0.64
N ILE A 879 -29.56 -19.68 1.39
CA ILE A 879 -29.59 -18.27 0.99
C ILE A 879 -28.92 -17.41 2.06
N SER A 880 -28.04 -16.53 1.63
CA SER A 880 -27.59 -15.39 2.43
C SER A 880 -28.26 -14.09 1.94
N PRO A 881 -29.13 -13.45 2.74
CA PRO A 881 -29.93 -12.31 2.32
C PRO A 881 -29.18 -10.98 2.35
N PHE A 882 -27.94 -10.95 2.83
CA PHE A 882 -27.07 -9.77 2.81
C PHE A 882 -25.61 -10.20 2.94
N ASN A 883 -24.70 -9.42 2.37
CA ASN A 883 -23.26 -9.63 2.44
C ASN A 883 -22.61 -8.41 3.11
N GLU A 884 -21.66 -8.64 4.04
CA GLU A 884 -20.99 -7.59 4.81
C GLU A 884 -21.98 -6.49 5.25
N PRO A 885 -23.03 -6.85 6.02
CA PRO A 885 -24.12 -5.93 6.35
C PRO A 885 -23.66 -4.72 7.17
N ASP A 886 -22.40 -4.69 7.60
CA ASP A 886 -21.68 -3.58 8.21
C ASP A 886 -21.20 -2.50 7.23
N SER A 887 -21.21 -2.75 5.92
CA SER A 887 -20.69 -1.85 4.87
C SER A 887 -21.74 -1.43 3.84
N THR A 888 -21.64 -0.20 3.32
CA THR A 888 -22.44 0.28 2.17
C THR A 888 -21.70 0.13 0.84
N PHE A 889 -20.37 -0.04 0.88
CA PHE A 889 -19.47 0.02 -0.28
C PHE A 889 -19.55 1.32 -1.11
N GLY A 890 -20.09 2.39 -0.54
CA GLY A 890 -20.20 3.70 -1.17
C GLY A 890 -18.95 4.58 -1.03
N PRO A 891 -19.02 5.84 -1.52
CA PRO A 891 -20.18 6.48 -2.14
C PRO A 891 -20.43 6.04 -3.60
N VAL A 892 -21.60 6.37 -4.15
CA VAL A 892 -21.94 6.15 -5.58
C VAL A 892 -21.19 7.18 -6.45
N PRO A 893 -20.56 6.79 -7.58
CA PRO A 893 -20.49 5.44 -8.13
C PRO A 893 -19.55 4.54 -7.32
N CYS A 894 -20.00 3.34 -7.00
CA CYS A 894 -19.25 2.40 -6.17
C CYS A 894 -18.37 1.48 -7.01
N GLY A 895 -17.37 0.85 -6.38
CA GLY A 895 -16.57 -0.20 -7.03
C GLY A 895 -17.29 -1.55 -7.18
N GLN A 896 -18.31 -1.82 -6.35
CA GLN A 896 -19.09 -3.07 -6.34
C GLN A 896 -20.49 -2.86 -5.73
N GLU A 897 -21.38 -3.83 -5.90
CA GLU A 897 -22.66 -3.88 -5.19
C GLU A 897 -22.45 -3.97 -3.67
N GLY A 898 -23.37 -3.37 -2.91
CA GLY A 898 -23.31 -3.36 -1.45
C GLY A 898 -24.49 -2.69 -0.77
N MET A 899 -25.05 -3.30 0.27
CA MET A 899 -26.17 -2.74 1.02
C MET A 899 -25.99 -2.96 2.51
N GLN A 900 -25.80 -1.87 3.24
CA GLN A 900 -25.69 -1.96 4.69
C GLN A 900 -27.03 -2.42 5.26
N THR A 901 -27.01 -3.47 6.07
CA THR A 901 -28.18 -3.95 6.81
C THR A 901 -27.87 -3.83 8.29
N THR A 902 -28.31 -2.72 8.89
CA THR A 902 -27.95 -2.39 10.27
C THR A 902 -28.44 -3.46 11.25
N PRO A 903 -27.81 -3.62 12.43
CA PRO A 903 -28.22 -4.62 13.41
C PRO A 903 -29.72 -4.59 13.74
N TYR A 904 -30.36 -3.42 13.73
CA TYR A 904 -31.79 -3.29 14.02
C TYR A 904 -32.70 -3.82 12.90
N GLN A 905 -32.18 -3.97 11.68
CA GLN A 905 -32.92 -4.42 10.50
C GLN A 905 -32.77 -5.92 10.24
N ARG A 906 -31.63 -6.53 10.60
CA ARG A 906 -31.28 -7.93 10.27
C ARG A 906 -32.38 -8.93 10.62
N ALA A 907 -32.95 -8.82 11.83
CA ALA A 907 -34.03 -9.70 12.26
C ALA A 907 -35.28 -9.60 11.36
N ALA A 908 -35.69 -8.39 10.99
CA ALA A 908 -36.87 -8.18 10.15
C ALA A 908 -36.63 -8.67 8.71
N VAL A 909 -35.42 -8.48 8.17
CA VAL A 909 -35.03 -9.02 6.86
C VAL A 909 -35.06 -10.55 6.87
N ILE A 910 -34.47 -11.19 7.88
CA ILE A 910 -34.45 -12.66 8.03
C ILE A 910 -35.88 -13.20 8.16
N GLU A 911 -36.74 -12.56 8.95
CA GLU A 911 -38.14 -12.95 9.11
C GLU A 911 -38.91 -12.83 7.79
N GLY A 912 -38.75 -11.71 7.08
CA GLY A 912 -39.37 -11.50 5.77
C GLY A 912 -38.95 -12.55 4.74
N VAL A 913 -37.68 -12.96 4.71
CA VAL A 913 -37.20 -14.03 3.83
C VAL A 913 -37.74 -15.39 4.26
N TYR A 914 -37.66 -15.71 5.55
CA TYR A 914 -38.12 -17.00 6.10
C TYR A 914 -39.60 -17.24 5.80
N ASP A 915 -40.47 -16.27 6.10
CA ASP A 915 -41.91 -16.38 5.91
C ASP A 915 -42.26 -16.64 4.43
N LYS A 916 -41.51 -16.02 3.51
CA LYS A 916 -41.75 -16.16 2.07
C LYS A 916 -41.22 -17.48 1.50
N LEU A 917 -40.10 -17.98 2.00
CA LEU A 917 -39.62 -19.33 1.69
C LEU A 917 -40.62 -20.39 2.20
N ALA A 918 -41.06 -20.25 3.45
CA ALA A 918 -42.03 -21.15 4.06
C ALA A 918 -43.38 -21.14 3.32
N ALA A 919 -43.89 -19.97 2.97
CA ALA A 919 -45.14 -19.83 2.19
C ALA A 919 -45.07 -20.50 0.81
N LYS A 920 -43.87 -20.58 0.21
CA LYS A 920 -43.64 -21.30 -1.05
C LYS A 920 -43.28 -22.78 -0.87
N GLY A 921 -43.14 -23.26 0.36
CA GLY A 921 -42.67 -24.62 0.65
C GLY A 921 -41.23 -24.88 0.23
N LEU A 922 -40.40 -23.84 0.09
CA LEU A 922 -38.98 -23.97 -0.25
C LEU A 922 -38.18 -24.34 1.00
N LYS A 923 -37.47 -25.48 0.93
CA LYS A 923 -36.62 -25.97 2.03
C LYS A 923 -35.20 -25.44 1.88
N VAL A 924 -35.04 -24.12 1.98
CA VAL A 924 -33.75 -23.42 1.87
C VAL A 924 -33.38 -22.85 3.24
N GLY A 925 -32.17 -23.13 3.73
CA GLY A 925 -31.66 -22.59 4.99
C GLY A 925 -31.19 -21.13 4.85
N ILE A 926 -31.41 -20.31 5.88
CA ILE A 926 -30.91 -18.93 5.90
C ILE A 926 -29.54 -18.86 6.58
N MET A 927 -28.55 -18.34 5.88
CA MET A 927 -27.21 -18.01 6.40
C MET A 927 -27.20 -16.54 6.85
N ALA A 928 -26.65 -16.26 8.03
CA ALA A 928 -26.42 -14.91 8.55
C ALA A 928 -25.27 -14.99 9.56
N ASP A 929 -24.32 -14.08 9.65
CA ASP A 929 -24.44 -12.64 9.41
C ASP A 929 -23.62 -12.17 8.20
N GLU A 930 -22.64 -12.94 7.75
CA GLU A 930 -21.69 -12.54 6.68
C GLU A 930 -20.94 -11.24 7.01
N SER A 931 -20.79 -10.90 8.28
CA SER A 931 -20.09 -9.69 8.70
C SER A 931 -18.61 -9.74 8.33
N SER A 932 -18.06 -8.60 7.91
CA SER A 932 -16.65 -8.50 7.49
C SER A 932 -15.64 -8.67 8.63
N ASN A 933 -16.08 -8.39 9.88
CA ASN A 933 -15.25 -8.29 11.08
C ASN A 933 -15.85 -9.09 12.25
N LEU A 934 -15.06 -9.99 12.86
CA LEU A 934 -15.52 -10.86 13.94
C LEU A 934 -15.88 -10.09 15.22
N GLY A 935 -15.10 -9.06 15.56
CA GLY A 935 -15.34 -8.23 16.74
C GLY A 935 -16.64 -7.44 16.63
N GLN A 936 -16.94 -6.90 15.45
CA GLN A 936 -18.19 -6.21 15.18
C GLN A 936 -19.37 -7.18 15.23
N ALA A 937 -19.29 -8.32 14.54
CA ALA A 937 -20.32 -9.37 14.57
C ALA A 937 -20.68 -9.78 16.00
N GLN A 938 -19.65 -10.09 16.81
CA GLN A 938 -19.80 -10.43 18.22
C GLN A 938 -20.54 -9.34 19.01
N SER A 939 -20.23 -8.06 18.77
CA SER A 939 -20.88 -6.94 19.48
C SER A 939 -22.35 -6.73 19.08
N GLU A 940 -22.74 -7.17 17.88
CA GLU A 940 -24.05 -6.88 17.29
C GLU A 940 -25.08 -8.00 17.50
N TYR A 941 -24.65 -9.26 17.69
CA TYR A 941 -25.56 -10.42 17.82
C TYR A 941 -26.64 -10.24 18.89
N ALA A 942 -26.32 -9.65 20.04
CA ALA A 942 -27.29 -9.40 21.11
C ALA A 942 -28.48 -8.53 20.67
N THR A 943 -28.33 -7.73 19.62
CA THR A 943 -29.36 -6.80 19.13
C THR A 943 -30.45 -7.48 18.31
N TRP A 944 -30.11 -8.56 17.60
CA TRP A 944 -30.96 -9.11 16.54
C TRP A 944 -31.08 -10.63 16.56
N LEU A 945 -30.00 -11.36 16.82
CA LEU A 945 -29.97 -12.82 16.68
C LEU A 945 -31.01 -13.53 17.57
N PRO A 946 -31.22 -13.14 18.85
CA PRO A 946 -32.24 -13.79 19.69
C PRO A 946 -33.67 -13.75 19.13
N LYS A 947 -33.99 -12.79 18.24
CA LYS A 947 -35.32 -12.61 17.66
C LYS A 947 -35.63 -13.59 16.52
N VAL A 948 -34.60 -14.17 15.92
CA VAL A 948 -34.69 -15.00 14.70
C VAL A 948 -33.79 -16.23 14.74
N LEU A 949 -33.32 -16.62 15.93
CA LEU A 949 -32.40 -17.75 16.08
C LEU A 949 -32.99 -19.06 15.53
N ASP A 950 -34.30 -19.26 15.65
CA ASP A 950 -35.03 -20.40 15.10
C ASP A 950 -35.09 -20.39 13.56
N LYS A 951 -34.97 -19.21 12.94
CA LYS A 951 -35.03 -19.00 11.49
C LYS A 951 -33.67 -19.04 10.80
N VAL A 952 -32.58 -18.82 11.53
CA VAL A 952 -31.20 -18.90 11.01
C VAL A 952 -30.72 -20.36 11.00
N ALA A 953 -30.26 -20.86 9.86
CA ALA A 953 -29.71 -22.20 9.72
C ALA A 953 -28.26 -22.26 10.23
N VAL A 954 -27.42 -21.30 9.84
CA VAL A 954 -25.99 -21.28 10.14
C VAL A 954 -25.53 -19.85 10.43
N LEU A 955 -24.61 -19.71 11.39
CA LEU A 955 -23.94 -18.44 11.66
C LEU A 955 -22.72 -18.27 10.75
N CYS A 956 -22.73 -17.30 9.85
CA CYS A 956 -21.65 -17.06 8.89
C CYS A 956 -20.89 -15.78 9.21
N HIS A 957 -19.59 -15.77 8.89
CA HIS A 957 -18.69 -14.64 9.10
C HIS A 957 -17.53 -14.66 8.11
N HIS A 958 -16.96 -13.48 7.86
CA HIS A 958 -15.73 -13.33 7.10
C HIS A 958 -14.53 -13.15 8.04
N THR A 959 -13.32 -13.31 7.52
CA THR A 959 -12.08 -13.18 8.31
C THR A 959 -11.14 -12.09 7.77
N TYR A 960 -11.70 -11.00 7.25
CA TYR A 960 -10.95 -9.84 6.73
C TYR A 960 -10.27 -9.00 7.83
N ASP A 961 -10.56 -9.25 9.11
CA ASP A 961 -9.80 -8.75 10.25
C ASP A 961 -8.59 -9.62 10.61
N PHE A 962 -8.35 -10.71 9.86
CA PHE A 962 -7.19 -11.62 9.94
C PHE A 962 -6.86 -12.04 11.39
N PRO A 963 -7.82 -12.67 12.10
CA PRO A 963 -7.76 -12.82 13.54
C PRO A 963 -6.60 -13.74 13.97
N THR A 964 -6.01 -13.44 15.13
CA THR A 964 -5.12 -14.39 15.82
C THR A 964 -5.87 -15.66 16.20
N ASP A 965 -5.16 -16.76 16.49
CA ASP A 965 -5.78 -18.00 16.99
C ASP A 965 -6.70 -17.74 18.20
N ALA A 966 -6.24 -16.91 19.13
CA ALA A 966 -6.99 -16.55 20.33
C ALA A 966 -8.25 -15.74 20.02
N ASN A 967 -8.16 -14.75 19.10
CA ASN A 967 -9.30 -13.91 18.74
C ASN A 967 -10.36 -14.72 18.00
N TYR A 968 -9.95 -15.56 17.05
CA TYR A 968 -10.89 -16.40 16.30
C TYR A 968 -11.57 -17.42 17.23
N LEU A 969 -10.81 -18.06 18.11
CA LEU A 969 -11.37 -18.99 19.09
C LEU A 969 -12.33 -18.30 20.07
N SER A 970 -12.01 -17.08 20.50
CA SER A 970 -12.90 -16.26 21.33
C SER A 970 -14.24 -16.00 20.63
N TYR A 971 -14.21 -15.61 19.35
CA TYR A 971 -15.41 -15.38 18.57
C TYR A 971 -16.27 -16.65 18.44
N VAL A 972 -15.69 -17.78 18.04
CA VAL A 972 -16.44 -19.04 17.86
C VAL A 972 -17.01 -19.55 19.19
N ASN A 973 -16.25 -19.45 20.28
CA ASN A 973 -16.75 -19.80 21.61
C ASN A 973 -17.89 -18.89 22.05
N TYR A 974 -17.82 -17.60 21.76
CA TYR A 974 -18.91 -16.67 22.02
C TYR A 974 -20.16 -17.04 21.22
N ALA A 975 -20.04 -17.25 19.90
CA ALA A 975 -21.15 -17.65 19.04
C ALA A 975 -21.81 -18.94 19.56
N LYS A 976 -21.02 -19.97 19.91
CA LYS A 976 -21.51 -21.21 20.52
C LYS A 976 -22.19 -20.99 21.88
N SER A 977 -21.74 -20.00 22.67
CA SER A 977 -22.35 -19.70 23.97
C SER A 977 -23.75 -19.08 23.85
N ILE A 978 -23.99 -18.25 22.83
CA ILE A 978 -25.27 -17.57 22.62
C ILE A 978 -26.22 -18.34 21.68
N ALA A 979 -25.66 -19.21 20.84
CA ALA A 979 -26.38 -20.01 19.85
C ALA A 979 -25.85 -21.46 19.83
N PRO A 980 -25.98 -22.22 20.94
CA PRO A 980 -25.36 -23.54 21.09
C PRO A 980 -25.83 -24.60 20.09
N THR A 981 -26.98 -24.38 19.46
CA THR A 981 -27.54 -25.29 18.44
C THR A 981 -27.15 -24.92 17.01
N LYS A 982 -26.36 -23.86 16.81
CA LYS A 982 -25.97 -23.37 15.49
C LYS A 982 -24.48 -23.62 15.24
N GLN A 983 -24.17 -24.07 14.04
CA GLN A 983 -22.79 -24.07 13.55
C GLN A 983 -22.38 -22.64 13.20
N THR A 984 -21.08 -22.39 13.29
CA THR A 984 -20.43 -21.25 12.65
C THR A 984 -19.78 -21.73 11.36
N TRP A 985 -19.77 -20.91 10.30
CA TRP A 985 -19.08 -21.15 9.02
C TRP A 985 -18.23 -19.94 8.62
N MET A 986 -16.99 -20.19 8.19
CA MET A 986 -16.16 -19.18 7.52
C MET A 986 -16.56 -19.11 6.05
N SER A 987 -17.22 -18.03 5.64
CA SER A 987 -17.86 -17.93 4.32
C SER A 987 -17.09 -17.08 3.30
N GLU A 988 -16.13 -16.27 3.75
CA GLU A 988 -15.35 -15.42 2.84
C GLU A 988 -14.03 -14.93 3.44
N VAL A 989 -12.97 -15.01 2.62
CA VAL A 989 -11.73 -14.25 2.79
C VAL A 989 -10.97 -14.23 1.46
N CYS A 990 -10.14 -13.21 1.26
CA CYS A 990 -9.21 -13.10 0.14
C CYS A 990 -8.05 -12.17 0.48
N CYS A 991 -7.24 -11.86 -0.53
CA CYS A 991 -6.51 -10.61 -0.58
C CYS A 991 -5.52 -10.44 0.59
N SER A 992 -4.85 -11.55 0.92
CA SER A 992 -3.80 -11.63 1.93
C SER A 992 -2.59 -12.27 1.29
N VAL A 993 -1.44 -11.61 1.44
CA VAL A 993 -0.14 -12.11 1.00
C VAL A 993 0.81 -11.92 2.17
N GLY A 994 1.53 -12.99 2.50
CA GLY A 994 2.40 -13.04 3.67
C GLY A 994 3.26 -14.29 3.69
N ALA A 995 3.82 -14.61 4.84
CA ALA A 995 4.56 -15.81 5.15
C ALA A 995 3.74 -17.08 4.87
N ALA A 996 4.41 -18.17 4.49
CA ALA A 996 3.76 -19.44 4.16
C ALA A 996 3.00 -20.07 5.34
N ASP A 997 3.34 -19.72 6.59
CA ASP A 997 2.62 -20.14 7.80
C ASP A 997 1.50 -19.18 8.22
N ALA A 998 1.26 -18.12 7.42
CA ALA A 998 0.32 -17.05 7.69
C ALA A 998 0.52 -16.32 9.03
N SER A 999 1.73 -16.34 9.58
CA SER A 999 2.07 -15.64 10.85
C SER A 999 1.93 -14.11 10.75
N ASP A 1000 2.10 -13.55 9.56
CA ASP A 1000 2.02 -12.12 9.24
C ASP A 1000 0.77 -11.75 8.43
N ARG A 1001 -0.23 -12.65 8.38
CA ARG A 1001 -1.49 -12.46 7.64
C ARG A 1001 -2.10 -11.09 7.92
N LYS A 1002 -2.47 -10.41 6.83
CA LYS A 1002 -3.06 -9.08 6.84
C LYS A 1002 -3.62 -8.80 5.47
N TRP A 1003 -4.53 -7.83 5.41
CA TRP A 1003 -4.98 -7.31 4.14
C TRP A 1003 -3.80 -6.83 3.31
N SER A 1004 -3.70 -7.32 2.09
CA SER A 1004 -2.68 -6.93 1.13
C SER A 1004 -3.30 -6.80 -0.25
N GLY A 1005 -2.98 -5.73 -0.97
CA GLY A 1005 -3.29 -5.61 -2.39
C GLY A 1005 -2.36 -6.43 -3.29
N GLY A 1006 -1.58 -7.35 -2.74
CA GLY A 1006 -0.52 -8.07 -3.45
C GLY A 1006 -1.02 -9.34 -4.13
N TYR A 1007 -0.18 -9.87 -5.03
CA TYR A 1007 -0.40 -11.10 -5.77
C TYR A 1007 0.79 -12.03 -5.57
N ASP A 1008 0.59 -13.22 -5.00
CA ASP A 1008 1.62 -14.26 -4.87
C ASP A 1008 1.11 -15.59 -5.45
N PRO A 1009 1.36 -15.87 -6.74
CA PRO A 1009 0.93 -17.12 -7.37
C PRO A 1009 1.80 -18.32 -7.01
N THR A 1010 2.89 -18.10 -6.26
CA THR A 1010 3.87 -19.13 -5.92
C THR A 1010 3.37 -20.01 -4.76
N ILE A 1011 4.14 -21.06 -4.46
CA ILE A 1011 3.80 -21.97 -3.36
C ILE A 1011 3.71 -21.23 -2.02
N ARG A 1012 4.44 -20.13 -1.82
CA ARG A 1012 4.36 -19.34 -0.60
C ARG A 1012 2.95 -18.79 -0.38
N GLY A 1013 2.37 -18.12 -1.37
CA GLY A 1013 0.98 -17.65 -1.34
C GLY A 1013 -0.02 -18.80 -1.20
N GLY A 1014 0.21 -19.91 -1.90
CA GLY A 1014 -0.63 -21.11 -1.75
C GLY A 1014 -0.64 -21.69 -0.34
N LEU A 1015 0.53 -21.72 0.33
CA LEU A 1015 0.65 -22.18 1.73
C LEU A 1015 0.11 -21.16 2.73
N HIS A 1016 0.20 -19.87 2.43
CA HIS A 1016 -0.37 -18.80 3.26
C HIS A 1016 -1.88 -19.04 3.48
N PHE A 1017 -2.65 -19.19 2.41
CA PHE A 1017 -4.08 -19.48 2.52
C PHE A 1017 -4.37 -20.88 3.06
N ALA A 1018 -3.58 -21.90 2.69
CA ALA A 1018 -3.71 -23.23 3.29
C ALA A 1018 -3.52 -23.19 4.83
N SER A 1019 -2.62 -22.34 5.33
CA SER A 1019 -2.38 -22.16 6.76
C SER A 1019 -3.55 -21.45 7.46
N MET A 1020 -4.24 -20.53 6.78
CA MET A 1020 -5.50 -19.93 7.25
C MET A 1020 -6.64 -20.95 7.28
N MET A 1021 -6.76 -21.82 6.27
CA MET A 1021 -7.71 -22.95 6.29
C MET A 1021 -7.42 -23.91 7.46
N MET A 1022 -6.14 -24.24 7.68
CA MET A 1022 -5.70 -25.04 8.82
C MET A 1022 -6.06 -24.37 10.15
N GLN A 1023 -5.95 -23.05 10.25
CA GLN A 1023 -6.41 -22.30 11.43
C GLN A 1023 -7.91 -22.52 11.67
N SER A 1024 -8.74 -22.32 10.64
CA SER A 1024 -10.19 -22.51 10.70
C SER A 1024 -10.56 -23.93 11.17
N PHE A 1025 -9.99 -24.95 10.52
CA PHE A 1025 -10.34 -26.35 10.80
C PHE A 1025 -9.75 -26.91 12.09
N ILE A 1026 -8.55 -26.49 12.49
CA ILE A 1026 -7.87 -27.09 13.64
C ILE A 1026 -8.10 -26.28 14.92
N VAL A 1027 -7.95 -24.96 14.87
CA VAL A 1027 -7.98 -24.11 16.07
C VAL A 1027 -9.41 -23.90 16.55
N VAL A 1028 -10.28 -23.46 15.64
CA VAL A 1028 -11.65 -23.04 15.98
C VAL A 1028 -12.71 -24.06 15.61
N GLN A 1029 -12.31 -25.10 14.86
CA GLN A 1029 -13.12 -26.26 14.51
C GLN A 1029 -14.35 -25.91 13.68
N GLU A 1030 -14.17 -25.00 12.73
CA GLU A 1030 -15.17 -24.71 11.71
C GLU A 1030 -15.40 -25.97 10.86
N PRO A 1031 -16.65 -26.32 10.52
CA PRO A 1031 -16.97 -27.43 9.64
C PRO A 1031 -16.97 -27.03 8.16
N HIS A 1032 -16.92 -25.74 7.85
CA HIS A 1032 -17.04 -25.20 6.49
C HIS A 1032 -16.05 -24.06 6.22
N TYR A 1033 -15.58 -23.95 4.98
CA TYR A 1033 -14.71 -22.86 4.54
C TYR A 1033 -14.98 -22.52 3.08
N ASP A 1034 -15.42 -21.29 2.81
CA ASP A 1034 -15.52 -20.75 1.45
C ASP A 1034 -14.48 -19.64 1.22
N PHE A 1035 -13.76 -19.73 0.10
CA PHE A 1035 -12.92 -18.63 -0.39
C PHE A 1035 -13.78 -17.58 -1.09
N TRP A 1036 -13.25 -16.36 -1.31
CA TRP A 1036 -13.97 -15.33 -2.07
C TRP A 1036 -14.11 -15.70 -3.55
N THR A 1037 -13.45 -15.04 -4.51
CA THR A 1037 -13.67 -15.38 -5.92
C THR A 1037 -12.86 -16.61 -6.33
N LEU A 1038 -13.49 -17.55 -7.03
CA LEU A 1038 -12.77 -18.72 -7.57
C LEU A 1038 -11.89 -18.32 -8.77
N LEU A 1039 -12.31 -17.32 -9.54
CA LEU A 1039 -11.55 -16.76 -10.64
C LEU A 1039 -11.42 -15.24 -10.54
N SER A 1040 -10.41 -14.69 -11.21
CA SER A 1040 -10.20 -13.25 -11.28
C SER A 1040 -9.60 -12.81 -12.62
N SER A 1041 -10.11 -11.73 -13.21
CA SER A 1041 -9.58 -11.10 -14.43
C SER A 1041 -8.29 -10.32 -14.19
N ILE A 1042 -7.80 -10.34 -12.96
CA ILE A 1042 -6.87 -9.34 -12.46
C ILE A 1042 -5.45 -9.91 -12.51
N PHE A 1043 -4.74 -9.61 -13.60
CA PHE A 1043 -3.40 -10.14 -13.84
C PHE A 1043 -2.31 -9.20 -13.33
N TYR A 1044 -1.44 -9.74 -12.48
CA TYR A 1044 -0.29 -9.10 -11.84
C TYR A 1044 -0.61 -7.87 -10.97
N PHE A 1045 -0.15 -7.97 -9.71
CA PHE A 1045 0.01 -6.89 -8.74
C PHE A 1045 -1.23 -6.21 -8.12
N LEU A 1046 -2.40 -6.76 -8.40
CA LEU A 1046 -3.65 -6.43 -7.72
C LEU A 1046 -4.02 -7.59 -6.77
N PRO A 1047 -4.98 -7.44 -5.83
CA PRO A 1047 -5.09 -8.38 -4.72
C PRO A 1047 -5.28 -9.83 -5.17
N GLN A 1048 -4.66 -10.77 -4.44
CA GLN A 1048 -4.86 -12.19 -4.59
C GLN A 1048 -6.29 -12.58 -4.19
N ASP A 1049 -7.24 -12.33 -5.10
CA ASP A 1049 -8.66 -12.59 -4.92
C ASP A 1049 -9.14 -13.86 -5.61
N GLY A 1050 -8.39 -14.41 -6.57
CA GLY A 1050 -8.73 -15.62 -7.33
C GLY A 1050 -7.83 -16.84 -7.08
N LEU A 1051 -8.33 -18.03 -7.42
CA LEU A 1051 -7.53 -19.27 -7.50
C LEU A 1051 -6.95 -19.48 -8.91
N ILE A 1052 -7.74 -19.12 -9.92
CA ILE A 1052 -7.40 -19.16 -11.34
C ILE A 1052 -7.58 -17.76 -11.93
N TYR A 1053 -6.66 -17.33 -12.77
CA TYR A 1053 -6.68 -16.01 -13.38
C TYR A 1053 -6.93 -16.10 -14.88
N TYR A 1054 -7.45 -15.02 -15.46
CA TYR A 1054 -7.66 -14.89 -16.90
C TYR A 1054 -7.35 -13.45 -17.35
N ASP A 1055 -7.14 -13.28 -18.65
CA ASP A 1055 -6.77 -11.99 -19.23
C ASP A 1055 -7.98 -11.03 -19.25
N PRO A 1056 -7.92 -9.84 -18.63
CA PRO A 1056 -9.02 -8.88 -18.66
C PRO A 1056 -9.24 -8.28 -20.06
N ALA A 1057 -8.24 -8.36 -20.95
CA ALA A 1057 -8.31 -7.86 -22.32
C ALA A 1057 -8.72 -8.94 -23.34
N PHE A 1058 -9.24 -10.10 -22.90
CA PHE A 1058 -9.61 -11.23 -23.77
C PHE A 1058 -10.48 -10.82 -24.96
N ALA A 1059 -11.37 -9.83 -24.77
CA ALA A 1059 -12.27 -9.36 -25.81
C ALA A 1059 -11.55 -8.64 -26.96
N THR A 1060 -10.38 -8.03 -26.70
CA THR A 1060 -9.59 -7.29 -27.70
C THR A 1060 -8.47 -8.12 -28.29
N ASN A 1061 -7.83 -8.97 -27.49
CA ASN A 1061 -6.66 -9.74 -27.91
C ASN A 1061 -6.95 -11.22 -28.21
N GLY A 1062 -8.16 -11.71 -27.91
CA GLY A 1062 -8.55 -13.11 -28.10
C GLY A 1062 -7.87 -14.10 -27.15
N ASN A 1063 -7.28 -13.63 -26.05
CA ASN A 1063 -6.59 -14.47 -25.08
C ASN A 1063 -7.58 -15.10 -24.09
N TYR A 1064 -7.94 -16.34 -24.35
CA TYR A 1064 -8.81 -17.13 -23.48
C TYR A 1064 -8.03 -18.07 -22.54
N GLN A 1065 -6.73 -17.83 -22.33
CA GLN A 1065 -5.89 -18.68 -21.49
C GLN A 1065 -6.27 -18.54 -20.01
N LEU A 1066 -6.26 -19.68 -19.31
CA LEU A 1066 -6.42 -19.75 -17.87
C LEU A 1066 -5.03 -19.86 -17.21
N TYR A 1067 -4.77 -19.03 -16.22
CA TYR A 1067 -3.53 -18.98 -15.45
C TYR A 1067 -3.77 -19.57 -14.05
N ILE A 1068 -3.34 -20.81 -13.85
CA ILE A 1068 -3.55 -21.55 -12.60
C ILE A 1068 -2.41 -21.23 -11.62
N THR A 1069 -2.75 -20.82 -10.40
CA THR A 1069 -1.76 -20.50 -9.35
C THR A 1069 -1.50 -21.69 -8.42
N LYS A 1070 -0.45 -21.64 -7.59
CA LYS A 1070 -0.25 -22.64 -6.53
C LYS A 1070 -1.37 -22.62 -5.48
N HIS A 1071 -2.13 -21.54 -5.37
CA HIS A 1071 -3.30 -21.49 -4.50
C HIS A 1071 -4.39 -22.47 -4.96
N TYR A 1072 -4.63 -22.60 -6.27
CA TYR A 1072 -5.52 -23.64 -6.81
C TYR A 1072 -5.05 -25.04 -6.36
N TRP A 1073 -3.76 -25.33 -6.48
CA TRP A 1073 -3.23 -26.64 -6.12
C TRP A 1073 -3.26 -26.93 -4.62
N THR A 1074 -3.03 -25.94 -3.77
CA THR A 1074 -3.19 -26.12 -2.32
C THR A 1074 -4.66 -26.28 -1.93
N MET A 1075 -5.56 -25.51 -2.52
CA MET A 1075 -7.02 -25.65 -2.35
C MET A 1075 -7.51 -27.04 -2.78
N LYS A 1076 -6.91 -27.62 -3.84
CA LYS A 1076 -7.24 -28.97 -4.33
C LYS A 1076 -7.09 -30.06 -3.25
N HIS A 1077 -6.12 -29.94 -2.35
CA HIS A 1077 -5.99 -30.85 -1.21
C HIS A 1077 -7.23 -30.79 -0.30
N PHE A 1078 -7.65 -29.59 0.07
CA PHE A 1078 -8.82 -29.45 0.94
C PHE A 1078 -10.10 -29.88 0.22
N GLY A 1079 -10.34 -29.42 -1.00
CA GLY A 1079 -11.56 -29.76 -1.75
C GLY A 1079 -11.73 -31.26 -2.04
N ASN A 1080 -10.64 -32.04 -2.17
CA ASN A 1080 -10.73 -33.48 -2.40
C ASN A 1080 -10.81 -34.34 -1.14
N PHE A 1081 -10.28 -33.87 0.00
CA PHE A 1081 -10.22 -34.68 1.23
C PHE A 1081 -11.11 -34.18 2.38
N VAL A 1082 -11.46 -32.89 2.39
CA VAL A 1082 -12.39 -32.27 3.34
C VAL A 1082 -13.77 -32.19 2.67
N LYS A 1083 -14.49 -33.32 2.70
CA LYS A 1083 -15.78 -33.50 2.05
C LYS A 1083 -16.92 -33.53 3.07
N PRO A 1084 -18.16 -33.19 2.66
CA PRO A 1084 -19.32 -33.34 3.52
C PRO A 1084 -19.40 -34.76 4.12
N GLY A 1085 -19.56 -34.83 5.44
CA GLY A 1085 -19.67 -36.09 6.18
C GLY A 1085 -18.33 -36.73 6.58
N THR A 1086 -17.18 -36.17 6.17
CA THR A 1086 -15.89 -36.61 6.73
C THR A 1086 -15.65 -36.01 8.11
N VAL A 1087 -14.91 -36.71 8.96
CA VAL A 1087 -14.77 -36.38 10.38
C VAL A 1087 -13.34 -35.98 10.68
N ARG A 1088 -13.14 -34.87 11.39
CA ARG A 1088 -11.81 -34.48 11.87
C ARG A 1088 -11.42 -35.26 13.12
N HIS A 1089 -10.17 -35.71 13.18
CA HIS A 1089 -9.54 -36.20 14.40
C HIS A 1089 -8.48 -35.22 14.92
N ALA A 1090 -8.40 -35.05 16.24
CA ALA A 1090 -7.35 -34.25 16.84
C ALA A 1090 -5.99 -34.96 16.72
N VAL A 1091 -4.92 -34.18 16.60
CA VAL A 1091 -3.54 -34.68 16.55
C VAL A 1091 -2.75 -34.01 17.67
N ASP A 1092 -2.15 -34.81 18.55
CA ASP A 1092 -1.33 -34.36 19.68
C ASP A 1092 0.15 -34.65 19.43
N GLY A 1093 1.05 -33.98 20.16
CA GLY A 1093 2.50 -34.27 20.15
C GLY A 1093 3.26 -33.74 18.93
N SER A 1094 2.68 -32.84 18.13
CA SER A 1094 3.34 -32.22 16.97
C SER A 1094 3.28 -30.69 17.04
N SER A 1095 4.41 -30.03 16.78
CA SER A 1095 4.45 -28.57 16.56
C SER A 1095 3.92 -28.16 15.19
N THR A 1096 3.92 -29.08 14.22
CA THR A 1096 3.33 -28.88 12.89
C THR A 1096 1.84 -29.17 12.95
N ARG A 1097 1.01 -28.27 12.40
CA ARG A 1097 -0.43 -28.49 12.24
C ARG A 1097 -0.68 -29.62 11.23
N ILE A 1098 -1.32 -30.68 11.69
CA ILE A 1098 -1.72 -31.83 10.86
C ILE A 1098 -3.25 -31.93 10.92
N LEU A 1099 -3.90 -31.84 9.77
CA LEU A 1099 -5.33 -32.08 9.64
C LEU A 1099 -5.57 -33.56 9.33
N ALA A 1100 -6.11 -34.27 10.31
CA ALA A 1100 -6.50 -35.67 10.20
C ALA A 1100 -7.99 -35.77 9.87
N VAL A 1101 -8.31 -36.39 8.74
CA VAL A 1101 -9.67 -36.47 8.19
C VAL A 1101 -10.03 -37.92 7.92
N GLU A 1102 -11.10 -38.40 8.53
CA GLU A 1102 -11.63 -39.75 8.36
C GLU A 1102 -12.88 -39.74 7.48
N SER A 1103 -12.93 -40.66 6.53
CA SER A 1103 -14.14 -41.01 5.79
C SER A 1103 -14.58 -42.45 6.13
N ALA A 1104 -15.68 -42.91 5.52
CA ALA A 1104 -16.12 -44.30 5.66
C ALA A 1104 -15.04 -45.31 5.22
N THR A 1105 -14.26 -44.99 4.17
CA THR A 1105 -13.32 -45.92 3.51
C THR A 1105 -11.86 -45.50 3.58
N THR A 1106 -11.58 -44.24 3.91
CA THR A 1106 -10.22 -43.68 3.89
C THR A 1106 -9.91 -42.86 5.13
N PHE A 1107 -8.62 -42.67 5.37
CA PHE A 1107 -8.09 -41.74 6.35
C PHE A 1107 -7.05 -40.87 5.65
N ALA A 1108 -7.18 -39.54 5.71
CA ALA A 1108 -6.27 -38.59 5.08
C ALA A 1108 -5.57 -37.74 6.14
N LEU A 1109 -4.26 -37.55 5.99
CA LEU A 1109 -3.47 -36.63 6.81
C LEU A 1109 -2.94 -35.52 5.91
N LEU A 1110 -3.30 -34.27 6.17
CA LEU A 1110 -2.79 -33.10 5.45
C LEU A 1110 -1.84 -32.34 6.38
N ALA A 1111 -0.64 -32.01 5.91
CA ALA A 1111 0.31 -31.22 6.70
C ALA A 1111 1.10 -30.23 5.84
N ILE A 1112 1.31 -29.04 6.41
CA ILE A 1112 2.07 -27.95 5.79
C ILE A 1112 3.47 -27.93 6.40
N ASN A 1113 4.48 -27.86 5.55
CA ASN A 1113 5.81 -27.40 5.93
C ASN A 1113 6.06 -26.05 5.30
N ALA A 1114 5.95 -24.99 6.11
CA ALA A 1114 6.18 -23.62 5.70
C ALA A 1114 7.68 -23.25 5.64
N TYR A 1115 8.56 -24.16 6.04
CA TYR A 1115 10.00 -23.91 6.18
C TYR A 1115 10.80 -24.47 5.00
N THR A 1116 11.99 -23.93 4.81
CA THR A 1116 12.90 -24.29 3.71
C THR A 1116 13.68 -25.58 3.95
N THR A 1117 13.49 -26.23 5.09
CA THR A 1117 14.14 -27.51 5.42
C THR A 1117 13.13 -28.65 5.44
N GLN A 1118 13.54 -29.80 4.93
CA GLN A 1118 12.74 -31.02 5.03
C GLN A 1118 12.59 -31.40 6.50
N THR A 1119 11.38 -31.82 6.87
CA THR A 1119 11.09 -32.37 8.20
C THR A 1119 10.46 -33.74 8.04
N THR A 1120 10.75 -34.65 8.96
CA THR A 1120 10.08 -35.96 9.02
C THR A 1120 9.33 -36.05 10.33
N ILE A 1121 8.04 -36.35 10.27
CA ILE A 1121 7.19 -36.46 11.46
C ILE A 1121 6.77 -37.92 11.61
N PRO A 1122 7.19 -38.61 12.69
CA PRO A 1122 6.61 -39.91 13.03
C PRO A 1122 5.18 -39.72 13.54
N VAL A 1123 4.22 -40.39 12.90
CA VAL A 1123 2.79 -40.30 13.24
C VAL A 1123 2.24 -41.68 13.59
N SER A 1124 1.61 -41.79 14.76
CA SER A 1124 0.91 -42.99 15.20
C SER A 1124 -0.58 -42.73 15.39
N PHE A 1125 -1.38 -43.79 15.46
CA PHE A 1125 -2.82 -43.70 15.69
C PHE A 1125 -3.13 -44.28 17.06
N GLN A 1126 -3.87 -43.54 17.88
CA GLN A 1126 -4.28 -44.00 19.22
C GLN A 1126 -5.19 -45.23 19.13
N ASN A 1127 -6.05 -45.29 18.09
CA ASN A 1127 -6.84 -46.48 17.82
C ASN A 1127 -5.96 -47.51 17.10
N THR A 1128 -5.37 -48.42 17.89
CA THR A 1128 -4.50 -49.49 17.39
C THR A 1128 -5.25 -50.61 16.66
N SER A 1129 -6.59 -50.61 16.70
CA SER A 1129 -7.43 -51.53 15.92
C SER A 1129 -7.63 -51.08 14.47
N LEU A 1130 -7.29 -49.83 14.12
CA LEU A 1130 -7.35 -49.36 12.74
C LEU A 1130 -6.27 -50.05 11.90
N VAL A 1131 -6.69 -50.80 10.89
CA VAL A 1131 -5.79 -51.35 9.87
C VAL A 1131 -5.74 -50.38 8.69
N LEU A 1132 -4.62 -49.66 8.59
CA LEU A 1132 -4.40 -48.62 7.59
C LEU A 1132 -3.35 -49.08 6.58
N GLN A 1133 -3.70 -48.96 5.29
CA GLN A 1133 -2.77 -49.23 4.19
C GLN A 1133 -2.60 -47.95 3.35
N PRO A 1134 -1.38 -47.39 3.23
CA PRO A 1134 -1.17 -46.19 2.43
C PRO A 1134 -1.42 -46.48 0.96
N THR A 1135 -2.24 -45.66 0.30
CA THR A 1135 -2.62 -45.84 -1.10
C THR A 1135 -2.03 -44.76 -2.00
N HIS A 1136 -2.11 -43.51 -1.57
CA HIS A 1136 -1.63 -42.36 -2.34
C HIS A 1136 -0.99 -41.31 -1.42
N VAL A 1137 -0.03 -40.57 -1.98
CA VAL A 1137 0.49 -39.35 -1.39
C VAL A 1137 0.51 -38.27 -2.45
N TYR A 1138 -0.12 -37.14 -2.17
CA TYR A 1138 -0.13 -35.98 -3.05
C TYR A 1138 0.69 -34.86 -2.44
N ARG A 1139 1.52 -34.20 -3.23
CA ARG A 1139 2.33 -33.07 -2.79
C ARG A 1139 2.21 -31.89 -3.72
N THR A 1140 2.01 -30.71 -3.13
CA THR A 1140 2.16 -29.43 -3.80
C THR A 1140 3.34 -28.70 -3.19
N SER A 1141 4.33 -28.33 -4.01
CA SER A 1141 5.57 -27.65 -3.63
C SER A 1141 5.91 -26.58 -4.67
N THR A 1142 7.10 -25.98 -4.64
CA THR A 1142 7.54 -25.07 -5.71
C THR A 1142 7.50 -25.75 -7.08
N SER A 1143 7.95 -27.00 -7.19
CA SER A 1143 8.07 -27.73 -8.46
C SER A 1143 6.96 -28.74 -8.73
N GLU A 1144 6.05 -28.96 -7.77
CA GLU A 1144 5.02 -30.00 -7.87
C GLU A 1144 3.63 -29.40 -7.71
N ASP A 1145 2.70 -29.84 -8.56
CA ASP A 1145 1.30 -29.43 -8.59
C ASP A 1145 0.42 -30.65 -8.30
N PHE A 1146 0.06 -30.85 -7.03
CA PHE A 1146 -0.69 -32.04 -6.59
C PHE A 1146 -0.08 -33.37 -7.11
N ALA A 1147 1.26 -33.45 -7.13
CA ALA A 1147 1.98 -34.57 -7.73
C ALA A 1147 1.89 -35.82 -6.84
N SER A 1148 1.81 -37.00 -7.46
CA SER A 1148 1.93 -38.27 -6.75
C SER A 1148 3.38 -38.51 -6.32
N VAL A 1149 3.59 -38.81 -5.04
CA VAL A 1149 4.92 -39.06 -4.46
C VAL A 1149 4.95 -40.38 -3.68
N SER A 1150 6.14 -40.77 -3.22
CA SER A 1150 6.36 -42.05 -2.54
C SER A 1150 5.49 -42.23 -1.28
N LEU A 1151 5.00 -43.45 -1.09
CA LEU A 1151 4.21 -43.85 0.07
C LEU A 1151 5.03 -43.73 1.38
N PRO A 1152 4.39 -43.44 2.52
CA PRO A 1152 5.06 -43.37 3.82
C PRO A 1152 5.48 -44.78 4.25
N THR A 1153 6.58 -44.87 5.00
CA THR A 1153 7.05 -46.14 5.57
C THR A 1153 6.53 -46.31 6.99
N PHE A 1154 6.19 -47.54 7.37
CA PHE A 1154 5.80 -47.88 8.73
C PHE A 1154 6.99 -48.53 9.46
N SER A 1155 7.42 -47.95 10.57
CA SER A 1155 8.43 -48.56 11.44
C SER A 1155 8.23 -48.12 12.90
N ASN A 1156 8.62 -48.98 13.84
CA ASN A 1156 8.55 -48.71 15.28
C ASN A 1156 7.16 -48.22 15.77
N GLY A 1157 6.08 -48.75 15.21
CA GLY A 1157 4.71 -48.39 15.58
C GLY A 1157 4.22 -47.03 15.04
N SER A 1158 4.93 -46.43 14.10
CA SER A 1158 4.57 -45.13 13.52
C SER A 1158 4.82 -45.05 12.01
N TRP A 1159 4.03 -44.22 11.32
CA TRP A 1159 4.23 -43.83 9.94
C TRP A 1159 5.23 -42.66 9.86
N SER A 1160 6.22 -42.78 8.99
CA SER A 1160 7.20 -41.73 8.72
C SER A 1160 6.66 -40.79 7.64
N LEU A 1161 6.13 -39.63 8.04
CA LEU A 1161 5.61 -38.62 7.11
C LEU A 1161 6.71 -37.62 6.73
N VAL A 1162 7.19 -37.69 5.49
CA VAL A 1162 8.24 -36.82 4.97
C VAL A 1162 7.64 -35.54 4.38
N LEU A 1163 7.90 -34.41 5.04
CA LEU A 1163 7.48 -33.09 4.61
C LEU A 1163 8.63 -32.37 3.90
N ALA A 1164 8.53 -32.25 2.57
CA ALA A 1164 9.50 -31.49 1.78
C ALA A 1164 9.50 -30.00 2.16
N PRO A 1165 10.60 -29.26 1.91
CA PRO A 1165 10.64 -27.81 2.08
C PRO A 1165 9.47 -27.11 1.38
N THR A 1166 8.87 -26.12 2.04
CA THR A 1166 7.83 -25.24 1.48
C THR A 1166 6.79 -26.02 0.69
N SER A 1167 6.08 -26.93 1.36
CA SER A 1167 5.12 -27.84 0.71
C SER A 1167 3.87 -28.11 1.55
N LEU A 1168 2.80 -28.48 0.86
CA LEU A 1168 1.61 -29.12 1.43
C LEU A 1168 1.58 -30.55 0.93
N THR A 1169 1.50 -31.51 1.85
CA THR A 1169 1.45 -32.94 1.52
C THR A 1169 0.21 -33.58 2.14
N THR A 1170 -0.47 -34.44 1.37
CA THR A 1170 -1.56 -35.29 1.85
C THR A 1170 -1.21 -36.76 1.70
N TRP A 1171 -1.27 -37.50 2.80
CA TRP A 1171 -1.17 -38.95 2.81
C TRP A 1171 -2.55 -39.56 2.94
N VAL A 1172 -2.88 -40.49 2.05
CA VAL A 1172 -4.16 -41.20 2.04
C VAL A 1172 -3.94 -42.66 2.39
N PHE A 1173 -4.70 -43.12 3.36
CA PHE A 1173 -4.74 -44.50 3.82
C PHE A 1173 -6.11 -45.08 3.51
N SER A 1174 -6.15 -46.29 2.96
CA SER A 1174 -7.37 -47.09 2.93
C SER A 1174 -7.59 -47.73 4.30
N LYS A 1175 -8.86 -47.82 4.70
CA LYS A 1175 -9.30 -48.52 5.91
C LYS A 1175 -9.81 -49.90 5.49
N SER A 1176 -9.18 -50.96 5.98
CA SER A 1176 -9.79 -52.28 5.90
C SER A 1176 -10.66 -52.51 7.13
N SER A 1177 -11.91 -52.90 6.90
CA SER A 1177 -12.89 -53.30 7.92
C SER A 1177 -12.43 -54.48 8.75
#